data_AF-A0A3D4W8M6-F1
#
_entry.id   AF-A0A3D4W8M6-F1
#
_cell.length_a   1.000
_cell.length_b   1.000
_cell.length_c   1.000
_cell.angle_alpha   90.00
_cell.angle_beta   90.00
_cell.angle_gamma   90.00
#
_symmetry.space_group_name_H-M   'P 1'
#
loop_
_entity.id
_entity.type
_entity.pdbx_description
1 polymer ?
#
loop_
_entity_poly.entity_id
_entity_poly.type
_entity_poly.pdbx_seq_one_letter_code
_entity_poly.pdbx_strand_id
1 'polypeptide(L)'
;MTQVFSGAELIRTNDAGRIQATSSLDFEGTEIQLNGDTLEFTTGTSITLNGGRILSGVVYKSSMHALSMNNGNETYFYNLVVDAPQLQLAGSLIIYGSGVFLKSDVINNGTLRNYHNNSYTLHVPGNFTNNGTVANNVYDFYVNISGNLTNNGVWNNYGTILNGNSNQLISMTQPFAGQAFSRAAGAGRLIAATDLAFNNTIINLNNDTLQFATGAGITLSGGCIMPGVLIKTALPALRITAGDGTYLQNLRIDAPETELYGTITVYGSSHNFKTSIINNGTLQNYPNNSYILTINGSVTNNGTIHNNVYDLYLNISGNLANNGVWTNRSTVMNGAVNQLVSMSQPFGGYSFERVNANGRLQATSNLSFTNTIITLNSDTLEFTTGNSLVMNGGYLNPGALYKTAPPALKITAGGGNFIYNQIIDAPQTELYGVIMIYGNNNNFKNSVINNGTLQNRPNNAFQLTINGNLINNGSIRNNVYDFILNISGNINNNGNWMNKTTTLTGTSAHLFAFSREFEGENLVNNSAAGYIIATTDLTFDGTNIDLNGCLVTLPDGGCLSVLNGCILDASVSGTDLHFRSLGAYCQNTAFLSDVTLHGVFQAGIGVNFSGGIVNEGMIKNRGVNSYGIQVQGDIHNNGIIMNNVYLLTITVLGDIYNNGTWANYLTILDGTTDQHIVLINGRSIAGTVRLDANFTGSGLAWWGPQGNLIGNPGFSGANSLILTFLNPVSDVLAGQYYCLNNAAVQSRSIYISTLIIPVRTLTLTLLLEGLYDGSGMMNPAFDANGNAIWDATITDQITVDFHDGENYENTILSVPEVLLYANGNATLTIPSAYDGNYYLSVRHRNSIETVSASPVSFIENTAYYNFANSAGQAYGANQKDLNGDGSLWGFYSGEVTQDGYIEFIDVISIYNRNVNGASGYSSEDIDGNGYVEFLDYIIAYNNSINSAGIITPAD
;
A
#
# COMPACT_ATOMS: atom_id res chain seq x y z
N MET A 1 67.62 -33.80 -56.06
CA MET A 1 68.03 -33.51 -57.45
C MET A 1 68.95 -32.28 -57.43
N THR A 2 69.78 -32.07 -58.44
CA THR A 2 70.61 -30.84 -58.55
C THR A 2 69.98 -29.75 -59.43
N GLN A 3 68.90 -30.08 -60.15
CA GLN A 3 68.11 -29.17 -60.99
C GLN A 3 66.62 -29.52 -60.84
N VAL A 4 65.73 -28.56 -61.14
CA VAL A 4 64.27 -28.75 -61.17
C VAL A 4 63.89 -29.72 -62.28
N PHE A 5 62.98 -30.65 -62.01
CA PHE A 5 62.40 -31.54 -63.02
C PHE A 5 61.11 -30.93 -63.57
N SER A 6 61.09 -30.58 -64.85
CA SER A 6 59.93 -29.97 -65.53
C SER A 6 59.28 -30.92 -66.57
N GLY A 7 59.41 -32.23 -66.37
CA GLY A 7 58.75 -33.23 -67.22
C GLY A 7 57.24 -33.30 -66.96
N ALA A 8 56.44 -33.64 -67.97
CA ALA A 8 54.98 -33.69 -67.85
C ALA A 8 54.50 -34.77 -66.88
N GLU A 9 55.06 -35.98 -66.96
CA GLU A 9 54.68 -37.13 -66.14
C GLU A 9 55.91 -37.88 -65.62
N LEU A 10 55.86 -38.30 -64.36
CA LEU A 10 56.76 -39.22 -63.69
C LEU A 10 55.93 -40.40 -63.19
N ILE A 11 55.92 -41.50 -63.96
CA ILE A 11 55.08 -42.67 -63.71
C ILE A 11 55.93 -43.82 -63.19
N ARG A 12 55.52 -44.39 -62.05
CA ARG A 12 56.05 -45.65 -61.54
C ARG A 12 55.39 -46.82 -62.29
N THR A 13 56.16 -47.60 -63.04
CA THR A 13 55.68 -48.84 -63.66
C THR A 13 55.78 -50.01 -62.67
N ASN A 14 54.74 -50.85 -62.63
CA ASN A 14 54.48 -51.93 -61.65
C ASN A 14 55.66 -52.89 -61.37
N ASP A 15 56.48 -52.59 -60.36
CA ASP A 15 57.45 -53.52 -59.76
C ASP A 15 57.47 -53.34 -58.23
N ALA A 16 57.65 -54.43 -57.47
CA ALA A 16 57.74 -54.37 -56.02
C ALA A 16 59.05 -53.68 -55.57
N GLY A 17 58.96 -52.51 -54.92
CA GLY A 17 60.09 -51.82 -54.28
C GLY A 17 59.88 -50.31 -54.12
N ARG A 18 60.46 -49.69 -53.09
CA ARG A 18 60.28 -48.25 -52.78
C ARG A 18 61.12 -47.34 -53.70
N ILE A 19 60.57 -46.21 -54.11
CA ILE A 19 61.32 -45.12 -54.76
C ILE A 19 62.04 -44.33 -53.66
N GLN A 20 63.37 -44.28 -53.66
CA GLN A 20 64.12 -43.60 -52.60
C GLN A 20 64.60 -42.21 -53.01
N ALA A 21 64.08 -41.18 -52.33
CA ALA A 21 64.54 -39.81 -52.43
C ALA A 21 65.71 -39.56 -51.45
N THR A 22 66.93 -39.53 -51.98
CA THR A 22 68.17 -39.27 -51.20
C THR A 22 68.52 -37.77 -51.08
N SER A 23 67.73 -36.89 -51.69
CA SER A 23 67.86 -35.43 -51.62
C SER A 23 66.48 -34.79 -51.76
N SER A 24 66.38 -33.48 -51.54
CA SER A 24 65.16 -32.73 -51.85
C SER A 24 64.79 -32.85 -53.33
N LEU A 25 63.49 -32.87 -53.60
CA LEU A 25 62.93 -33.02 -54.95
C LEU A 25 62.22 -31.72 -55.34
N ASP A 26 62.51 -31.18 -56.52
CA ASP A 26 61.87 -29.96 -57.03
C ASP A 26 61.27 -30.24 -58.41
N PHE A 27 59.97 -30.00 -58.54
CA PHE A 27 59.16 -30.30 -59.72
C PHE A 27 58.40 -29.06 -60.19
N GLU A 28 58.24 -28.93 -61.51
CA GLU A 28 57.48 -27.85 -62.14
C GLU A 28 56.50 -28.43 -63.16
N GLY A 29 55.19 -28.31 -62.89
CA GLY A 29 54.13 -28.79 -63.77
C GLY A 29 54.02 -30.32 -63.92
N THR A 30 54.70 -31.11 -63.07
CA THR A 30 54.79 -32.57 -63.21
C THR A 30 53.67 -33.34 -62.51
N GLU A 31 53.08 -34.31 -63.20
CA GLU A 31 52.28 -35.38 -62.57
C GLU A 31 53.17 -36.52 -62.08
N ILE A 32 53.11 -36.82 -60.78
CA ILE A 32 53.80 -37.93 -60.13
C ILE A 32 52.78 -39.02 -59.82
N GLN A 33 52.74 -40.06 -60.65
CA GLN A 33 51.84 -41.21 -60.51
C GLN A 33 52.58 -42.38 -59.87
N LEU A 34 52.24 -42.70 -58.61
CA LEU A 34 52.92 -43.75 -57.83
C LEU A 34 52.32 -45.15 -58.01
N ASN A 35 51.12 -45.29 -58.60
CA ASN A 35 50.45 -46.58 -58.87
C ASN A 35 50.36 -47.55 -57.66
N GLY A 36 50.18 -47.01 -56.46
CA GLY A 36 50.08 -47.74 -55.19
C GLY A 36 51.41 -47.95 -54.47
N ASP A 37 52.53 -47.56 -55.07
CA ASP A 37 53.88 -47.73 -54.53
C ASP A 37 54.25 -46.60 -53.54
N THR A 38 55.43 -46.73 -52.93
CA THR A 38 55.94 -45.79 -51.90
C THR A 38 57.11 -44.94 -52.41
N LEU A 39 56.98 -43.62 -52.32
CA LEU A 39 58.07 -42.64 -52.41
C LEU A 39 58.65 -42.39 -51.01
N GLU A 40 59.80 -42.99 -50.70
CA GLU A 40 60.48 -42.94 -49.41
C GLU A 40 61.59 -41.89 -49.38
N PHE A 41 61.56 -40.98 -48.40
CA PHE A 41 62.60 -39.99 -48.14
C PHE A 41 63.59 -40.48 -47.10
N THR A 42 64.70 -41.08 -47.53
CA THR A 42 65.76 -41.61 -46.64
C THR A 42 66.62 -40.49 -46.03
N THR A 43 67.11 -39.57 -46.87
CA THR A 43 67.90 -38.39 -46.47
C THR A 43 67.30 -37.06 -46.95
N GLY A 44 66.43 -37.06 -47.95
CA GLY A 44 65.73 -35.87 -48.41
C GLY A 44 64.78 -35.29 -47.35
N THR A 45 64.61 -33.98 -47.35
CA THR A 45 63.80 -33.24 -46.35
C THR A 45 62.65 -32.46 -46.96
N SER A 46 62.61 -32.27 -48.28
CA SER A 46 61.54 -31.52 -48.93
C SER A 46 61.17 -32.03 -50.32
N ILE A 47 59.92 -31.76 -50.71
CA ILE A 47 59.43 -31.81 -52.09
C ILE A 47 58.76 -30.49 -52.45
N THR A 48 59.18 -29.86 -53.53
CA THR A 48 58.57 -28.66 -54.09
C THR A 48 57.82 -29.02 -55.35
N LEU A 49 56.56 -28.60 -55.45
CA LEU A 49 55.68 -28.78 -56.60
C LEU A 49 55.15 -27.42 -57.03
N ASN A 50 55.72 -26.82 -58.07
CA ASN A 50 55.21 -25.60 -58.66
C ASN A 50 54.29 -25.94 -59.85
N GLY A 51 53.02 -26.20 -59.56
CA GLY A 51 52.11 -26.88 -60.48
C GLY A 51 52.39 -28.38 -60.54
N GLY A 52 51.39 -29.15 -60.99
CA GLY A 52 51.47 -30.61 -61.04
C GLY A 52 50.67 -31.32 -59.94
N ARG A 53 50.91 -32.61 -59.73
CA ARG A 53 50.06 -33.46 -58.87
C ARG A 53 50.79 -34.70 -58.36
N ILE A 54 50.48 -35.18 -57.15
CA ILE A 54 50.90 -36.51 -56.68
C ILE A 54 49.68 -37.40 -56.53
N LEU A 55 49.74 -38.57 -57.16
CA LEU A 55 48.60 -39.44 -57.35
C LEU A 55 48.91 -40.87 -56.88
N SER A 56 47.93 -41.48 -56.21
CA SER A 56 47.78 -42.93 -56.01
C SER A 56 49.02 -43.62 -55.42
N GLY A 57 49.31 -43.42 -54.13
CA GLY A 57 50.44 -44.10 -53.47
C GLY A 57 50.73 -43.60 -52.06
N VAL A 58 51.95 -43.88 -51.57
CA VAL A 58 52.41 -43.48 -50.24
C VAL A 58 53.65 -42.59 -50.37
N VAL A 59 53.68 -41.43 -49.73
CA VAL A 59 54.91 -40.66 -49.46
C VAL A 59 55.33 -40.95 -48.03
N TYR A 60 56.50 -41.56 -47.84
CA TYR A 60 56.95 -42.09 -46.55
C TYR A 60 58.26 -41.45 -46.08
N LYS A 61 58.38 -41.19 -44.77
CA LYS A 61 59.63 -40.81 -44.12
C LYS A 61 59.66 -41.43 -42.71
N SER A 62 60.76 -42.06 -42.31
CA SER A 62 60.86 -42.77 -41.01
C SER A 62 61.55 -41.97 -39.90
N SER A 63 62.34 -40.96 -40.25
CA SER A 63 63.20 -40.22 -39.31
C SER A 63 62.97 -38.72 -39.37
N MET A 64 63.27 -38.02 -38.27
CA MET A 64 63.34 -36.55 -38.22
C MET A 64 64.49 -36.04 -39.10
N HIS A 65 64.46 -34.81 -39.65
CA HIS A 65 63.50 -33.71 -39.46
C HIS A 65 62.21 -33.83 -40.31
N ALA A 66 61.24 -32.93 -40.09
CA ALA A 66 59.96 -32.87 -40.78
C ALA A 66 60.09 -32.91 -42.31
N LEU A 67 59.10 -33.50 -42.99
CA LEU A 67 58.99 -33.44 -44.45
C LEU A 67 58.29 -32.13 -44.84
N SER A 68 58.97 -31.28 -45.59
CA SER A 68 58.39 -30.05 -46.13
C SER A 68 57.82 -30.26 -47.53
N MET A 69 56.56 -29.90 -47.76
CA MET A 69 55.91 -29.90 -49.06
C MET A 69 55.55 -28.47 -49.46
N ASN A 70 56.30 -27.90 -50.39
CA ASN A 70 56.09 -26.54 -50.90
C ASN A 70 55.28 -26.62 -52.19
N ASN A 71 54.03 -26.19 -52.17
CA ASN A 71 53.07 -26.38 -53.26
C ASN A 71 52.69 -25.04 -53.89
N GLY A 72 52.77 -24.88 -55.21
CA GLY A 72 52.38 -23.67 -55.95
C GLY A 72 51.48 -23.99 -57.12
N ASN A 73 50.89 -22.98 -57.76
CA ASN A 73 50.19 -23.11 -59.05
C ASN A 73 49.21 -24.31 -59.17
N GLU A 74 48.21 -24.39 -58.30
CA GLU A 74 47.15 -25.41 -58.35
C GLU A 74 47.59 -26.88 -58.11
N THR A 75 48.70 -27.08 -57.41
CA THR A 75 49.14 -28.43 -57.00
C THR A 75 48.07 -29.18 -56.21
N TYR A 76 47.85 -30.45 -56.54
CA TYR A 76 46.89 -31.30 -55.83
C TYR A 76 47.35 -32.72 -55.51
N PHE A 77 46.75 -33.29 -54.45
CA PHE A 77 46.90 -34.69 -54.06
C PHE A 77 45.62 -35.47 -54.37
N TYR A 78 45.77 -36.70 -54.86
CA TYR A 78 44.65 -37.61 -55.13
C TYR A 78 44.99 -39.04 -54.73
N ASN A 79 44.14 -39.66 -53.89
CA ASN A 79 44.35 -41.00 -53.32
C ASN A 79 45.78 -41.20 -52.79
N LEU A 80 46.25 -40.25 -51.99
CA LEU A 80 47.62 -40.19 -51.48
C LEU A 80 47.66 -40.37 -49.97
N VAL A 81 48.57 -41.21 -49.50
CA VAL A 81 48.93 -41.30 -48.08
C VAL A 81 50.27 -40.61 -47.86
N VAL A 82 50.35 -39.65 -46.95
CA VAL A 82 51.62 -39.09 -46.48
C VAL A 82 51.86 -39.57 -45.06
N ASP A 83 52.95 -40.30 -44.85
CA ASP A 83 53.31 -40.93 -43.58
C ASP A 83 54.76 -40.56 -43.21
N ALA A 84 54.87 -39.54 -42.38
CA ALA A 84 56.11 -38.97 -41.86
C ALA A 84 55.95 -38.59 -40.38
N PRO A 85 57.03 -38.38 -39.61
CA PRO A 85 56.92 -37.92 -38.21
C PRO A 85 56.21 -36.57 -38.08
N GLN A 86 56.45 -35.67 -39.03
CA GLN A 86 55.79 -34.37 -39.15
C GLN A 86 55.80 -33.92 -40.61
N LEU A 87 54.72 -33.29 -41.05
CA LEU A 87 54.51 -32.74 -42.38
C LEU A 87 54.34 -31.22 -42.30
N GLN A 88 55.18 -30.46 -42.98
CA GLN A 88 55.04 -29.01 -43.13
C GLN A 88 54.51 -28.70 -44.52
N LEU A 89 53.35 -28.05 -44.60
CA LEU A 89 52.76 -27.60 -45.86
C LEU A 89 53.02 -26.11 -46.05
N ALA A 90 53.48 -25.71 -47.23
CA ALA A 90 53.60 -24.32 -47.63
C ALA A 90 53.02 -24.10 -49.03
N GLY A 91 52.69 -22.85 -49.35
CA GLY A 91 52.04 -22.46 -50.61
C GLY A 91 50.60 -23.01 -50.72
N SER A 92 50.07 -23.25 -51.93
CA SER A 92 48.69 -23.70 -52.16
C SER A 92 48.61 -25.19 -52.48
N LEU A 93 47.96 -25.97 -51.61
CA LEU A 93 47.68 -27.39 -51.81
C LEU A 93 46.18 -27.65 -51.93
N ILE A 94 45.80 -28.40 -52.96
CA ILE A 94 44.43 -28.82 -53.21
C ILE A 94 44.25 -30.32 -52.92
N ILE A 95 43.17 -30.68 -52.22
CA ILE A 95 42.79 -32.05 -51.91
C ILE A 95 41.74 -32.51 -52.93
N TYR A 96 42.12 -33.46 -53.79
CA TYR A 96 41.22 -34.06 -54.78
C TYR A 96 40.87 -35.49 -54.34
N GLY A 97 39.61 -35.74 -54.00
CA GLY A 97 39.17 -37.04 -53.51
C GLY A 97 39.33 -37.21 -51.99
N SER A 98 38.44 -37.98 -51.37
CA SER A 98 38.49 -38.28 -49.92
C SER A 98 39.48 -39.40 -49.55
N GLY A 99 40.26 -39.90 -50.52
CA GLY A 99 41.31 -40.89 -50.29
C GLY A 99 42.65 -40.30 -49.85
N VAL A 100 42.69 -39.01 -49.46
CA VAL A 100 43.93 -38.36 -49.01
C VAL A 100 44.07 -38.44 -47.49
N PHE A 101 45.15 -39.10 -47.03
CA PHE A 101 45.47 -39.29 -45.62
C PHE A 101 46.84 -38.70 -45.29
N LEU A 102 46.88 -37.68 -44.44
CA LEU A 102 48.12 -37.15 -43.87
C LEU A 102 48.29 -37.79 -42.49
N LYS A 103 48.91 -38.98 -42.44
CA LYS A 103 49.11 -39.74 -41.19
C LYS A 103 50.07 -39.07 -40.20
N SER A 104 50.80 -38.05 -40.64
CA SER A 104 51.69 -37.22 -39.85
C SER A 104 50.98 -36.23 -38.94
N ASP A 105 51.74 -35.69 -37.98
CA ASP A 105 51.44 -34.36 -37.44
C ASP A 105 51.60 -33.31 -38.55
N VAL A 106 50.56 -32.52 -38.82
CA VAL A 106 50.51 -31.55 -39.92
C VAL A 106 50.67 -30.13 -39.39
N ILE A 107 51.62 -29.38 -39.97
CA ILE A 107 51.75 -27.94 -39.80
C ILE A 107 51.44 -27.28 -41.16
N ASN A 108 50.28 -26.63 -41.25
CA ASN A 108 49.88 -25.88 -42.44
C ASN A 108 50.34 -24.41 -42.33
N ASN A 109 51.36 -24.02 -43.09
CA ASN A 109 51.79 -22.63 -43.27
C ASN A 109 51.25 -22.02 -44.58
N GLY A 110 50.48 -22.79 -45.36
CA GLY A 110 49.98 -22.42 -46.69
C GLY A 110 48.46 -22.35 -46.78
N THR A 111 47.93 -22.43 -47.99
CA THR A 111 46.50 -22.53 -48.28
C THR A 111 46.13 -23.97 -48.59
N LEU A 112 45.15 -24.51 -47.87
CA LEU A 112 44.63 -25.85 -48.02
C LEU A 112 43.14 -25.79 -48.40
N ARG A 113 42.77 -26.37 -49.54
CA ARG A 113 41.39 -26.38 -50.04
C ARG A 113 41.03 -27.71 -50.70
N ASN A 114 39.75 -27.99 -50.89
CA ASN A 114 39.29 -29.08 -51.75
C ASN A 114 39.38 -28.72 -53.25
N TYR A 115 39.38 -29.74 -54.09
CA TYR A 115 39.27 -29.55 -55.54
C TYR A 115 37.88 -29.04 -55.91
N HIS A 116 37.80 -28.24 -56.96
CA HIS A 116 36.63 -27.40 -57.26
C HIS A 116 35.40 -28.13 -57.82
N ASN A 117 35.42 -29.46 -57.95
CA ASN A 117 34.37 -30.23 -58.64
C ASN A 117 33.43 -31.01 -57.71
N ASN A 118 33.80 -31.20 -56.44
CA ASN A 118 32.99 -31.94 -55.48
C ASN A 118 33.43 -31.63 -54.03
N SER A 119 32.63 -32.06 -53.08
CA SER A 119 32.97 -32.03 -51.66
C SER A 119 33.94 -33.15 -51.32
N TYR A 120 34.99 -32.84 -50.55
CA TYR A 120 36.04 -33.81 -50.19
C TYR A 120 36.44 -33.74 -48.73
N THR A 121 36.92 -34.87 -48.21
CA THR A 121 37.41 -34.99 -46.83
C THR A 121 38.91 -35.23 -46.81
N LEU A 122 39.62 -34.40 -46.06
CA LEU A 122 41.00 -34.64 -45.68
C LEU A 122 41.04 -35.41 -44.35
N HIS A 123 41.82 -36.49 -44.30
CA HIS A 123 42.01 -37.28 -43.09
C HIS A 123 43.38 -37.01 -42.47
N VAL A 124 43.40 -36.59 -41.20
CA VAL A 124 44.62 -36.32 -40.41
C VAL A 124 44.57 -37.08 -39.09
N PRO A 125 45.07 -38.33 -39.04
CA PRO A 125 45.16 -39.10 -37.80
C PRO A 125 46.04 -38.46 -36.71
N GLY A 126 47.01 -37.61 -37.09
CA GLY A 126 47.89 -36.89 -36.15
C GLY A 126 47.34 -35.55 -35.66
N ASN A 127 48.23 -34.74 -35.07
CA ASN A 127 47.93 -33.36 -34.67
C ASN A 127 47.84 -32.45 -35.91
N PHE A 128 47.01 -31.40 -35.86
CA PHE A 128 46.89 -30.39 -36.90
C PHE A 128 47.15 -29.00 -36.35
N THR A 129 48.16 -28.30 -36.88
CA THR A 129 48.46 -26.90 -36.59
C THR A 129 48.25 -26.06 -37.84
N ASN A 130 47.30 -25.13 -37.82
CA ASN A 130 47.08 -24.18 -38.90
C ASN A 130 47.72 -22.83 -38.58
N ASN A 131 48.73 -22.42 -39.34
CA ASN A 131 49.27 -21.06 -39.37
C ASN A 131 48.88 -20.31 -40.66
N GLY A 132 48.35 -21.02 -41.66
CA GLY A 132 47.95 -20.47 -42.96
C GLY A 132 46.43 -20.35 -43.11
N THR A 133 45.88 -20.85 -44.22
CA THR A 133 44.45 -20.86 -44.53
C THR A 133 43.94 -22.27 -44.77
N VAL A 134 42.85 -22.65 -44.10
CA VAL A 134 42.03 -23.82 -44.44
C VAL A 134 40.69 -23.30 -44.92
N ALA A 135 40.30 -23.58 -46.17
CA ALA A 135 39.06 -23.02 -46.72
C ALA A 135 38.38 -23.94 -47.73
N ASN A 136 37.09 -23.74 -47.94
CA ASN A 136 36.41 -24.29 -49.11
C ASN A 136 37.02 -23.71 -50.40
N ASN A 137 36.92 -24.49 -51.48
CA ASN A 137 37.02 -23.98 -52.84
C ASN A 137 35.61 -23.68 -53.33
N VAL A 138 35.11 -24.39 -54.35
CA VAL A 138 33.73 -24.25 -54.85
C VAL A 138 32.72 -25.07 -54.05
N TYR A 139 33.09 -26.28 -53.62
CA TYR A 139 32.25 -27.21 -52.85
C TYR A 139 32.75 -27.39 -51.41
N ASP A 140 32.05 -28.18 -50.60
CA ASP A 140 32.34 -28.33 -49.17
C ASP A 140 33.67 -29.06 -48.90
N PHE A 141 34.50 -28.46 -48.06
CA PHE A 141 35.73 -29.08 -47.58
C PHE A 141 35.59 -29.55 -46.13
N TYR A 142 35.83 -30.85 -45.92
CA TYR A 142 35.83 -31.48 -44.61
C TYR A 142 37.24 -31.81 -44.15
N VAL A 143 37.54 -31.61 -42.86
CA VAL A 143 38.82 -31.99 -42.25
C VAL A 143 38.56 -32.85 -41.02
N ASN A 144 38.97 -34.12 -41.07
CA ASN A 144 38.85 -35.09 -39.98
C ASN A 144 40.17 -35.22 -39.24
N ILE A 145 40.21 -34.87 -37.96
CA ILE A 145 41.43 -34.82 -37.15
C ILE A 145 41.29 -35.75 -35.94
N SER A 146 42.20 -36.72 -35.81
CA SER A 146 42.21 -37.65 -34.66
C SER A 146 43.16 -37.22 -33.53
N GLY A 147 44.13 -36.34 -33.80
CA GLY A 147 45.01 -35.72 -32.80
C GLY A 147 44.53 -34.35 -32.31
N ASN A 148 45.43 -33.53 -31.74
CA ASN A 148 45.12 -32.20 -31.24
C ASN A 148 44.98 -31.17 -32.38
N LEU A 149 44.21 -30.10 -32.15
CA LEU A 149 44.01 -29.01 -33.10
C LEU A 149 44.58 -27.69 -32.54
N THR A 150 45.43 -27.02 -33.30
CA THR A 150 45.87 -25.64 -33.04
C THR A 150 45.53 -24.76 -34.23
N ASN A 151 44.76 -23.67 -34.03
CA ASN A 151 44.45 -22.69 -35.07
C ASN A 151 45.05 -21.32 -34.76
N ASN A 152 46.07 -20.95 -35.54
CA ASN A 152 46.71 -19.64 -35.54
C ASN A 152 46.46 -18.84 -36.83
N GLY A 153 45.74 -19.41 -37.78
CA GLY A 153 45.47 -18.83 -39.09
C GLY A 153 43.99 -18.71 -39.42
N VAL A 154 43.68 -18.56 -40.71
CA VAL A 154 42.30 -18.49 -41.21
C VAL A 154 41.73 -19.90 -41.33
N TRP A 155 40.55 -20.13 -40.76
CA TRP A 155 39.84 -21.41 -40.86
C TRP A 155 38.38 -21.17 -41.28
N ASN A 156 38.07 -21.45 -42.54
CA ASN A 156 36.76 -21.16 -43.16
C ASN A 156 36.37 -22.28 -44.15
N ASN A 157 36.34 -23.51 -43.65
CA ASN A 157 35.87 -24.68 -44.40
C ASN A 157 34.41 -25.01 -44.02
N TYR A 158 33.82 -25.99 -44.70
CA TYR A 158 32.47 -26.42 -44.38
C TYR A 158 32.42 -27.14 -43.03
N GLY A 159 33.24 -28.17 -42.82
CA GLY A 159 33.13 -29.03 -41.63
C GLY A 159 34.46 -29.51 -41.08
N THR A 160 34.70 -29.31 -39.78
CA THR A 160 35.84 -29.92 -39.08
C THR A 160 35.33 -30.93 -38.07
N ILE A 161 35.84 -32.16 -38.12
CA ILE A 161 35.44 -33.25 -37.22
C ILE A 161 36.65 -33.68 -36.39
N LEU A 162 36.52 -33.58 -35.07
CA LEU A 162 37.48 -34.14 -34.13
C LEU A 162 37.05 -35.54 -33.71
N ASN A 163 37.76 -36.56 -34.18
CA ASN A 163 37.38 -37.97 -34.07
C ASN A 163 38.37 -38.85 -33.30
N GLY A 164 39.22 -38.24 -32.46
CA GLY A 164 40.17 -38.95 -31.62
C GLY A 164 39.50 -39.72 -30.47
N ASN A 165 40.07 -40.86 -30.09
CA ASN A 165 39.59 -41.67 -28.96
C ASN A 165 40.21 -41.27 -27.62
N SER A 166 41.33 -40.54 -27.62
CA SER A 166 41.92 -39.91 -26.42
C SER A 166 41.35 -38.51 -26.22
N ASN A 167 41.70 -37.85 -25.11
CA ASN A 167 41.44 -36.43 -24.98
C ASN A 167 42.15 -35.68 -26.12
N GLN A 168 41.44 -34.76 -26.78
CA GLN A 168 42.00 -33.90 -27.83
C GLN A 168 42.06 -32.47 -27.31
N LEU A 169 43.24 -31.86 -27.36
CA LEU A 169 43.44 -30.45 -27.02
C LEU A 169 43.09 -29.58 -28.22
N ILE A 170 42.42 -28.46 -27.95
CA ILE A 170 42.10 -27.41 -28.91
C ILE A 170 42.72 -26.10 -28.42
N SER A 171 43.50 -25.46 -29.27
CA SER A 171 44.11 -24.15 -29.04
C SER A 171 43.80 -23.21 -30.19
N MET A 172 43.49 -21.95 -29.91
CA MET A 172 43.15 -20.94 -30.90
C MET A 172 43.79 -19.59 -30.54
N THR A 173 44.44 -18.97 -31.51
CA THR A 173 44.83 -17.55 -31.46
C THR A 173 44.10 -16.71 -32.52
N GLN A 174 43.40 -17.36 -33.44
CA GLN A 174 42.50 -16.78 -34.43
C GLN A 174 41.14 -17.48 -34.39
N PRO A 175 40.03 -16.77 -34.66
CA PRO A 175 38.70 -17.36 -34.61
C PRO A 175 38.53 -18.45 -35.67
N PHE A 176 37.81 -19.51 -35.31
CA PHE A 176 37.33 -20.51 -36.24
C PHE A 176 36.05 -20.00 -36.92
N ALA A 177 36.03 -19.94 -38.25
CA ALA A 177 34.90 -19.45 -39.02
C ALA A 177 34.29 -20.51 -39.96
N GLY A 178 34.67 -21.78 -39.79
CA GLY A 178 34.04 -22.86 -40.55
C GLY A 178 32.58 -23.05 -40.16
N GLN A 179 31.76 -23.55 -41.09
CA GLN A 179 30.31 -23.65 -40.89
C GLN A 179 29.92 -24.66 -39.80
N ALA A 180 30.63 -25.79 -39.70
CA ALA A 180 30.38 -26.83 -38.72
C ALA A 180 31.68 -27.27 -38.01
N PHE A 181 31.61 -27.38 -36.68
CA PHE A 181 32.65 -27.95 -35.84
C PHE A 181 32.05 -29.09 -35.03
N SER A 182 32.44 -30.33 -35.33
CA SER A 182 31.80 -31.51 -34.74
C SER A 182 32.80 -32.35 -33.95
N ARG A 183 32.35 -32.87 -32.81
CA ARG A 183 33.02 -33.92 -32.05
C ARG A 183 32.40 -35.26 -32.43
N ALA A 184 33.16 -36.21 -32.96
CA ALA A 184 32.66 -37.58 -33.06
C ALA A 184 32.74 -38.24 -31.67
N ALA A 185 31.67 -38.92 -31.24
CA ALA A 185 31.65 -39.57 -29.93
C ALA A 185 32.79 -40.60 -29.82
N GLY A 186 33.64 -40.44 -28.79
CA GLY A 186 34.81 -41.29 -28.51
C GLY A 186 35.05 -41.41 -27.01
N ALA A 187 36.05 -42.19 -26.59
CA ALA A 187 36.31 -42.44 -25.15
C ALA A 187 36.93 -41.23 -24.40
N GLY A 188 37.59 -40.32 -25.12
CA GLY A 188 38.16 -39.08 -24.59
C GLY A 188 37.30 -37.85 -24.86
N ARG A 189 37.68 -36.71 -24.26
CA ARG A 189 36.93 -35.44 -24.33
C ARG A 189 37.70 -34.34 -25.07
N LEU A 190 37.00 -33.28 -25.47
CA LEU A 190 37.65 -32.06 -25.96
C LEU A 190 38.15 -31.20 -24.79
N ILE A 191 39.37 -30.69 -24.89
CA ILE A 191 39.98 -29.80 -23.90
C ILE A 191 40.39 -28.49 -24.57
N ALA A 192 39.71 -27.39 -24.23
CA ALA A 192 40.13 -26.05 -24.61
C ALA A 192 41.36 -25.64 -23.79
N ALA A 193 42.52 -25.59 -24.44
CA ALA A 193 43.79 -25.18 -23.84
C ALA A 193 43.95 -23.65 -23.78
N THR A 194 43.22 -22.92 -24.62
CA THR A 194 43.16 -21.45 -24.68
C THR A 194 41.70 -21.00 -24.73
N ASP A 195 41.48 -19.68 -24.73
CA ASP A 195 40.18 -19.13 -25.14
C ASP A 195 39.83 -19.63 -26.55
N LEU A 196 38.58 -20.04 -26.75
CA LEU A 196 38.05 -20.45 -28.04
C LEU A 196 37.16 -19.35 -28.62
N ALA A 197 37.33 -19.06 -29.91
CA ALA A 197 36.50 -18.08 -30.62
C ALA A 197 35.94 -18.72 -31.90
N PHE A 198 34.63 -18.61 -32.09
CA PHE A 198 33.92 -19.15 -33.25
C PHE A 198 33.02 -18.09 -33.88
N ASN A 199 32.99 -18.04 -35.21
CA ASN A 199 32.19 -17.11 -36.00
C ASN A 199 31.28 -17.88 -36.95
N ASN A 200 29.97 -17.71 -36.83
CA ASN A 200 28.94 -18.37 -37.65
C ASN A 200 29.06 -19.90 -37.69
N THR A 201 29.57 -20.51 -36.61
CA THR A 201 29.83 -21.95 -36.55
C THR A 201 28.74 -22.68 -35.77
N ILE A 202 28.27 -23.80 -36.32
CA ILE A 202 27.47 -24.79 -35.59
C ILE A 202 28.43 -25.75 -34.88
N ILE A 203 28.51 -25.66 -33.55
CA ILE A 203 29.33 -26.53 -32.72
C ILE A 203 28.49 -27.71 -32.27
N ASN A 204 28.72 -28.88 -32.88
CA ASN A 204 28.05 -30.11 -32.52
C ASN A 204 28.93 -30.98 -31.60
N LEU A 205 28.63 -30.94 -30.30
CA LEU A 205 29.31 -31.77 -29.30
C LEU A 205 28.83 -33.23 -29.31
N ASN A 206 27.73 -33.56 -29.99
CA ASN A 206 27.13 -34.90 -29.99
C ASN A 206 26.93 -35.49 -28.57
N ASN A 207 26.47 -34.65 -27.62
CA ASN A 207 26.34 -34.96 -26.19
C ASN A 207 27.66 -35.26 -25.43
N ASP A 208 28.81 -35.06 -26.06
CA ASP A 208 30.13 -35.20 -25.42
C ASP A 208 30.49 -33.96 -24.58
N THR A 209 31.66 -34.00 -23.94
CA THR A 209 32.19 -32.99 -23.04
C THR A 209 33.22 -32.09 -23.72
N LEU A 210 33.05 -30.78 -23.57
CA LEU A 210 34.08 -29.77 -23.78
C LEU A 210 34.55 -29.23 -22.42
N GLN A 211 35.79 -29.56 -22.05
CA GLN A 211 36.42 -29.10 -20.83
C GLN A 211 37.29 -27.86 -21.08
N PHE A 212 37.23 -26.87 -20.20
CA PHE A 212 38.07 -25.67 -20.27
C PHE A 212 39.22 -25.73 -19.26
N ALA A 213 40.43 -25.39 -19.72
CA ALA A 213 41.58 -25.16 -18.86
C ALA A 213 41.39 -23.91 -17.98
N THR A 214 42.22 -23.76 -16.94
CA THR A 214 42.19 -22.59 -16.06
C THR A 214 42.39 -21.31 -16.87
N GLY A 215 41.47 -20.34 -16.72
CA GLY A 215 41.48 -19.06 -17.46
C GLY A 215 40.80 -19.08 -18.83
N ALA A 216 40.58 -20.25 -19.45
CA ALA A 216 39.92 -20.34 -20.74
C ALA A 216 38.40 -20.10 -20.65
N GLY A 217 37.85 -19.51 -21.71
CA GLY A 217 36.42 -19.32 -21.99
C GLY A 217 36.09 -19.52 -23.46
N ILE A 218 34.86 -19.16 -23.85
CA ILE A 218 34.37 -19.28 -25.22
C ILE A 218 33.67 -18.01 -25.68
N THR A 219 33.98 -17.58 -26.90
CA THR A 219 33.32 -16.47 -27.59
C THR A 219 32.67 -16.97 -28.88
N LEU A 220 31.41 -16.62 -29.07
CA LEU A 220 30.58 -16.99 -30.21
C LEU A 220 30.05 -15.73 -30.87
N SER A 221 30.27 -15.56 -32.18
CA SER A 221 29.64 -14.50 -32.96
C SER A 221 28.81 -15.14 -34.07
N GLY A 222 27.49 -15.26 -33.84
CA GLY A 222 26.61 -16.11 -34.65
C GLY A 222 26.83 -17.61 -34.40
N GLY A 223 25.97 -18.44 -35.00
CA GLY A 223 26.03 -19.90 -34.84
C GLY A 223 25.45 -20.40 -33.53
N CYS A 224 25.81 -21.62 -33.13
CA CYS A 224 25.27 -22.22 -31.90
C CYS A 224 26.15 -23.32 -31.31
N ILE A 225 25.88 -23.66 -30.05
CA ILE A 225 26.35 -24.91 -29.44
C ILE A 225 25.16 -25.84 -29.30
N MET A 226 25.22 -26.98 -30.00
CA MET A 226 24.25 -28.06 -29.89
C MET A 226 24.43 -28.83 -28.57
N PRO A 227 23.47 -29.68 -28.16
CA PRO A 227 23.47 -30.33 -26.86
C PRO A 227 24.79 -31.06 -26.51
N GLY A 228 25.27 -30.81 -25.28
CA GLY A 228 26.54 -31.30 -24.76
C GLY A 228 26.82 -30.80 -23.35
N VAL A 229 27.99 -31.17 -22.82
CA VAL A 229 28.43 -30.77 -21.48
C VAL A 229 29.61 -29.81 -21.59
N LEU A 230 29.51 -28.63 -20.98
CA LEU A 230 30.63 -27.72 -20.78
C LEU A 230 31.13 -27.90 -19.34
N ILE A 231 32.42 -28.19 -19.16
CA ILE A 231 33.01 -28.41 -17.82
C ILE A 231 34.18 -27.49 -17.55
N LYS A 232 34.24 -26.91 -16.35
CA LYS A 232 35.41 -26.27 -15.77
C LYS A 232 35.53 -26.72 -14.31
N THR A 233 36.73 -27.02 -13.82
CA THR A 233 36.88 -27.64 -12.49
C THR A 233 37.36 -26.68 -11.40
N ALA A 234 37.87 -25.50 -11.78
CA ALA A 234 38.43 -24.53 -10.86
C ALA A 234 38.17 -23.10 -11.35
N LEU A 235 38.20 -22.15 -10.41
CA LEU A 235 38.18 -20.72 -10.71
C LEU A 235 39.39 -20.31 -11.56
N PRO A 236 39.31 -19.21 -12.33
CA PRO A 236 38.20 -18.24 -12.44
C PRO A 236 36.96 -18.81 -13.16
N ALA A 237 35.83 -18.09 -13.11
CA ALA A 237 34.57 -18.47 -13.74
C ALA A 237 34.72 -18.89 -15.21
N LEU A 238 33.82 -19.74 -15.70
CA LEU A 238 33.69 -19.99 -17.14
C LEU A 238 33.05 -18.77 -17.80
N ARG A 239 33.78 -18.10 -18.69
CA ARG A 239 33.24 -16.96 -19.45
C ARG A 239 32.62 -17.46 -20.74
N ILE A 240 31.35 -17.13 -20.98
CA ILE A 240 30.64 -17.35 -22.22
C ILE A 240 30.22 -15.99 -22.78
N THR A 241 30.79 -15.63 -23.92
CA THR A 241 30.49 -14.38 -24.63
C THR A 241 29.74 -14.69 -25.91
N ALA A 242 28.56 -14.11 -26.10
CA ALA A 242 27.73 -14.29 -27.28
C ALA A 242 27.47 -12.96 -28.00
N GLY A 243 27.82 -12.87 -29.27
CA GLY A 243 27.38 -11.83 -30.19
C GLY A 243 26.02 -12.12 -30.80
N ASP A 244 25.59 -11.25 -31.71
CA ASP A 244 24.28 -11.34 -32.35
C ASP A 244 24.07 -12.65 -33.11
N GLY A 245 22.87 -13.22 -32.98
CA GLY A 245 22.48 -14.46 -33.66
C GLY A 245 22.98 -15.76 -33.00
N THR A 246 23.71 -15.68 -31.88
CA THR A 246 24.17 -16.85 -31.13
C THR A 246 23.05 -17.44 -30.27
N TYR A 247 22.91 -18.76 -30.27
CA TYR A 247 22.09 -19.49 -29.30
C TYR A 247 22.78 -20.72 -28.72
N LEU A 248 22.45 -21.03 -27.47
CA LEU A 248 22.87 -22.24 -26.77
C LEU A 248 21.70 -23.21 -26.76
N GLN A 249 21.92 -24.50 -27.03
CA GLN A 249 20.85 -25.50 -27.10
C GLN A 249 21.06 -26.66 -26.11
N ASN A 250 20.10 -26.85 -25.19
CA ASN A 250 20.07 -27.84 -24.11
C ASN A 250 21.44 -28.19 -23.50
N LEU A 251 22.25 -27.17 -23.18
CA LEU A 251 23.55 -27.39 -22.57
C LEU A 251 23.45 -27.72 -21.08
N ARG A 252 24.30 -28.65 -20.65
CA ARG A 252 24.65 -28.82 -19.24
C ARG A 252 25.99 -28.13 -18.98
N ILE A 253 26.01 -27.18 -18.05
CA ILE A 253 27.21 -26.40 -17.71
C ILE A 253 27.60 -26.71 -16.27
N ASP A 254 28.78 -27.28 -16.09
CA ASP A 254 29.34 -27.72 -14.82
C ASP A 254 30.68 -26.99 -14.57
N ALA A 255 30.58 -25.80 -14.01
CA ALA A 255 31.70 -24.91 -13.70
C ALA A 255 31.55 -24.40 -12.26
N PRO A 256 32.58 -23.95 -11.53
CA PRO A 256 32.38 -23.38 -10.19
C PRO A 256 31.48 -22.14 -10.20
N GLU A 257 31.55 -21.36 -11.28
CA GLU A 257 30.73 -20.19 -11.57
C GLU A 257 30.77 -19.94 -13.09
N THR A 258 29.71 -19.37 -13.66
CA THR A 258 29.65 -18.99 -15.09
C THR A 258 29.32 -17.51 -15.25
N GLU A 259 30.12 -16.79 -16.04
CA GLU A 259 29.86 -15.40 -16.41
C GLU A 259 29.34 -15.34 -17.85
N LEU A 260 28.26 -14.58 -18.04
CA LEU A 260 27.58 -14.41 -19.32
C LEU A 260 27.75 -12.99 -19.83
N TYR A 261 28.22 -12.84 -21.08
CA TYR A 261 28.42 -11.56 -21.75
C TYR A 261 27.75 -11.54 -23.13
N GLY A 262 27.30 -10.35 -23.54
CA GLY A 262 26.56 -10.17 -24.80
C GLY A 262 25.16 -10.79 -24.75
N THR A 263 24.60 -11.21 -25.90
CA THR A 263 23.21 -11.70 -25.99
C THR A 263 23.18 -13.23 -25.98
N ILE A 264 22.95 -13.81 -24.80
CA ILE A 264 22.80 -15.25 -24.61
C ILE A 264 21.35 -15.65 -24.83
N THR A 265 21.10 -16.35 -25.93
CA THR A 265 19.79 -16.91 -26.26
C THR A 265 19.72 -18.39 -25.90
N VAL A 266 18.85 -18.77 -24.97
CA VAL A 266 18.64 -20.18 -24.56
C VAL A 266 17.56 -20.86 -25.39
N TYR A 267 17.91 -21.94 -26.09
CA TYR A 267 17.03 -22.76 -26.91
C TYR A 267 16.77 -24.17 -26.31
N GLY A 268 15.59 -24.38 -25.74
CA GLY A 268 15.18 -25.67 -25.15
C GLY A 268 15.19 -25.66 -23.62
N SER A 269 14.34 -26.49 -23.03
CA SER A 269 14.07 -26.51 -21.58
C SER A 269 14.96 -27.47 -20.78
N SER A 270 15.91 -28.15 -21.42
CA SER A 270 16.88 -29.03 -20.74
C SER A 270 18.19 -28.32 -20.40
N HIS A 271 18.25 -26.99 -20.60
CA HIS A 271 19.39 -26.19 -20.16
C HIS A 271 19.54 -26.19 -18.64
N ASN A 272 20.73 -26.56 -18.17
CA ASN A 272 21.02 -26.68 -16.75
C ASN A 272 22.42 -26.13 -16.43
N PHE A 273 22.46 -25.04 -15.67
CA PHE A 273 23.66 -24.62 -14.95
C PHE A 273 23.71 -25.37 -13.63
N LYS A 274 24.79 -26.11 -13.37
CA LYS A 274 24.95 -26.88 -12.13
C LYS A 274 25.30 -26.05 -10.91
N THR A 275 25.66 -24.78 -11.12
CA THR A 275 26.19 -23.85 -10.12
C THR A 275 25.73 -22.42 -10.43
N SER A 276 26.35 -21.43 -9.80
CA SER A 276 25.99 -20.03 -9.90
C SER A 276 26.30 -19.40 -11.26
N ILE A 277 25.48 -18.43 -11.65
CA ILE A 277 25.68 -17.59 -12.83
C ILE A 277 25.77 -16.11 -12.46
N ILE A 278 26.60 -15.38 -13.19
CA ILE A 278 26.65 -13.92 -13.21
C ILE A 278 26.29 -13.46 -14.62
N ASN A 279 25.15 -12.81 -14.77
CA ASN A 279 24.73 -12.22 -16.04
C ASN A 279 25.21 -10.77 -16.15
N ASN A 280 26.17 -10.52 -17.03
CA ASN A 280 26.66 -9.17 -17.36
C ASN A 280 26.14 -8.69 -18.73
N GLY A 281 25.33 -9.49 -19.42
CA GLY A 281 24.76 -9.18 -20.73
C GLY A 281 23.23 -9.34 -20.77
N THR A 282 22.71 -9.79 -21.90
CA THR A 282 21.29 -10.10 -22.10
C THR A 282 21.08 -11.61 -22.07
N LEU A 283 20.19 -12.09 -21.21
CA LEU A 283 19.75 -13.48 -21.15
C LEU A 283 18.27 -13.54 -21.53
N GLN A 284 17.98 -14.28 -22.60
CA GLN A 284 16.63 -14.39 -23.17
C GLN A 284 16.35 -15.78 -23.74
N ASN A 285 15.08 -16.14 -23.92
CA ASN A 285 14.67 -17.36 -24.62
C ASN A 285 14.79 -17.24 -26.14
N TYR A 286 14.97 -18.38 -26.81
CA TYR A 286 14.93 -18.44 -28.28
C TYR A 286 13.50 -18.10 -28.79
N PRO A 287 13.36 -17.34 -29.90
CA PRO A 287 12.11 -16.68 -30.27
C PRO A 287 10.99 -17.60 -30.80
N ASN A 288 11.17 -18.93 -30.83
CA ASN A 288 10.17 -19.85 -31.40
C ASN A 288 9.23 -20.48 -30.37
N ASN A 289 9.56 -20.44 -29.07
CA ASN A 289 8.75 -21.04 -28.02
C ASN A 289 9.16 -20.50 -26.64
N SER A 290 8.38 -20.89 -25.64
CA SER A 290 8.70 -20.64 -24.25
C SER A 290 9.68 -21.68 -23.70
N TYR A 291 10.64 -21.26 -22.88
CA TYR A 291 11.70 -22.14 -22.38
C TYR A 291 11.95 -21.98 -20.88
N ILE A 292 12.39 -23.08 -20.26
CA ILE A 292 12.80 -23.14 -18.87
C ILE A 292 14.33 -23.18 -18.80
N LEU A 293 14.92 -22.30 -17.99
CA LEU A 293 16.32 -22.35 -17.62
C LEU A 293 16.45 -22.76 -16.16
N THR A 294 17.15 -23.86 -15.90
CA THR A 294 17.39 -24.35 -14.54
C THR A 294 18.80 -23.98 -14.08
N ILE A 295 18.90 -23.38 -12.90
CA ILE A 295 20.14 -22.92 -12.28
C ILE A 295 20.22 -23.52 -10.88
N ASN A 296 21.09 -24.51 -10.70
CA ASN A 296 21.30 -25.21 -9.44
C ASN A 296 22.28 -24.45 -8.51
N GLY A 297 22.24 -23.11 -8.56
CA GLY A 297 23.12 -22.21 -7.82
C GLY A 297 22.52 -20.81 -7.74
N SER A 298 23.36 -19.83 -7.42
CA SER A 298 22.92 -18.44 -7.27
C SER A 298 22.87 -17.70 -8.62
N VAL A 299 22.04 -16.66 -8.71
CA VAL A 299 21.98 -15.77 -9.87
C VAL A 299 22.31 -14.35 -9.43
N THR A 300 23.33 -13.76 -10.04
CA THR A 300 23.59 -12.32 -9.99
C THR A 300 23.28 -11.72 -11.36
N ASN A 301 22.29 -10.83 -11.44
CA ASN A 301 21.95 -10.13 -12.66
C ASN A 301 22.49 -8.69 -12.63
N ASN A 302 23.54 -8.41 -13.41
CA ASN A 302 24.05 -7.05 -13.64
C ASN A 302 23.60 -6.48 -15.01
N GLY A 303 23.03 -7.31 -15.88
CA GLY A 303 22.55 -6.94 -17.21
C GLY A 303 21.03 -7.00 -17.34
N THR A 304 20.54 -7.67 -18.38
CA THR A 304 19.11 -7.83 -18.67
C THR A 304 18.72 -9.30 -18.68
N ILE A 305 17.65 -9.64 -17.98
CA ILE A 305 16.95 -10.93 -18.07
C ILE A 305 15.52 -10.63 -18.53
N HIS A 306 15.10 -11.12 -19.69
CA HIS A 306 13.76 -10.82 -20.21
C HIS A 306 13.19 -11.92 -21.10
N ASN A 307 11.89 -11.85 -21.35
CA ASN A 307 11.23 -12.62 -22.40
C ASN A 307 11.63 -12.07 -23.78
N ASN A 308 11.89 -12.95 -24.73
CA ASN A 308 12.00 -12.58 -26.14
C ASN A 308 10.58 -12.53 -26.75
N VAL A 309 10.31 -13.28 -27.83
CA VAL A 309 8.97 -13.36 -28.44
C VAL A 309 7.97 -14.14 -27.56
N TYR A 310 8.44 -15.19 -26.89
CA TYR A 310 7.66 -16.05 -25.98
C TYR A 310 8.23 -15.98 -24.55
N ASP A 311 7.73 -16.82 -23.65
CA ASP A 311 8.03 -16.74 -22.22
C ASP A 311 9.36 -17.42 -21.80
N LEU A 312 10.13 -16.73 -20.96
CA LEU A 312 11.29 -17.27 -20.24
C LEU A 312 10.93 -17.58 -18.78
N TYR A 313 11.14 -18.83 -18.39
CA TYR A 313 10.95 -19.32 -17.03
C TYR A 313 12.31 -19.64 -16.39
N LEU A 314 12.53 -19.18 -15.15
CA LEU A 314 13.76 -19.42 -14.40
C LEU A 314 13.48 -20.23 -13.15
N ASN A 315 14.24 -21.31 -12.95
CA ASN A 315 14.23 -22.10 -11.71
C ASN A 315 15.58 -21.97 -11.01
N ILE A 316 15.60 -21.35 -9.83
CA ILE A 316 16.83 -20.98 -9.11
C ILE A 316 16.84 -21.65 -7.74
N SER A 317 17.85 -22.49 -7.47
CA SER A 317 17.99 -23.18 -6.19
C SER A 317 18.91 -22.47 -5.19
N GLY A 318 19.68 -21.47 -5.63
CA GLY A 318 20.58 -20.66 -4.78
C GLY A 318 20.05 -19.25 -4.53
N ASN A 319 20.94 -18.30 -4.24
CA ASN A 319 20.57 -16.92 -3.92
C ASN A 319 20.24 -16.10 -5.18
N LEU A 320 19.53 -14.98 -5.04
CA LEU A 320 19.24 -14.04 -6.11
C LEU A 320 19.72 -12.63 -5.76
N ALA A 321 20.51 -12.03 -6.64
CA ALA A 321 20.89 -10.62 -6.60
C ALA A 321 20.49 -9.94 -7.91
N ASN A 322 19.62 -8.94 -7.85
CA ASN A 322 19.20 -8.16 -9.02
C ASN A 322 19.77 -6.73 -8.99
N ASN A 323 20.73 -6.47 -9.88
CA ASN A 323 21.33 -5.17 -10.11
C ASN A 323 21.01 -4.57 -11.49
N GLY A 324 20.20 -5.28 -12.29
CA GLY A 324 19.88 -4.90 -13.66
C GLY A 324 18.38 -5.00 -13.95
N VAL A 325 18.05 -5.12 -15.24
CA VAL A 325 16.68 -5.25 -15.71
C VAL A 325 16.24 -6.71 -15.63
N TRP A 326 15.05 -6.95 -15.08
CA TRP A 326 14.48 -8.28 -14.94
C TRP A 326 12.99 -8.26 -15.31
N THR A 327 12.60 -8.83 -16.45
CA THR A 327 11.23 -8.77 -17.01
C THR A 327 10.79 -10.08 -17.68
N ASN A 328 11.20 -11.21 -17.12
CA ASN A 328 10.77 -12.53 -17.61
C ASN A 328 9.36 -12.93 -17.15
N ARG A 329 8.85 -14.06 -17.66
CA ARG A 329 7.51 -14.56 -17.32
C ARG A 329 7.39 -15.05 -15.87
N SER A 330 8.33 -15.85 -15.40
CA SER A 330 8.30 -16.38 -14.04
C SER A 330 9.69 -16.72 -13.52
N THR A 331 9.99 -16.27 -12.31
CA THR A 331 11.17 -16.68 -11.55
C THR A 331 10.72 -17.48 -10.33
N VAL A 332 11.16 -18.72 -10.25
CA VAL A 332 10.83 -19.67 -9.19
C VAL A 332 12.08 -19.92 -8.33
N MET A 333 11.98 -19.57 -7.05
CA MET A 333 12.98 -19.83 -6.01
C MET A 333 12.68 -21.20 -5.36
N ASN A 334 13.45 -22.23 -5.72
CA ASN A 334 13.17 -23.63 -5.38
C ASN A 334 14.24 -24.31 -4.51
N GLY A 335 15.08 -23.52 -3.82
CA GLY A 335 16.13 -24.03 -2.94
C GLY A 335 15.58 -24.68 -1.67
N ALA A 336 16.23 -25.76 -1.21
CA ALA A 336 15.90 -26.50 0.01
C ALA A 336 16.62 -25.96 1.28
N VAL A 337 17.24 -24.81 1.17
CA VAL A 337 17.84 -24.04 2.26
C VAL A 337 17.35 -22.60 2.16
N ASN A 338 17.69 -21.76 3.14
CA ASN A 338 17.38 -20.34 3.03
C ASN A 338 18.04 -19.74 1.78
N GLN A 339 17.25 -19.03 0.97
CA GLN A 339 17.73 -18.33 -0.22
C GLN A 339 17.75 -16.84 0.06
N LEU A 340 18.92 -16.22 -0.08
CA LEU A 340 19.08 -14.78 0.05
C LEU A 340 18.57 -14.07 -1.20
N VAL A 341 17.85 -12.97 -1.02
CA VAL A 341 17.33 -12.12 -2.09
C VAL A 341 17.79 -10.69 -1.85
N SER A 342 18.49 -10.11 -2.83
CA SER A 342 18.87 -8.70 -2.84
C SER A 342 18.51 -8.03 -4.15
N MET A 343 18.15 -6.75 -4.08
CA MET A 343 17.71 -5.92 -5.18
C MET A 343 18.31 -4.52 -5.02
N SER A 344 19.11 -4.09 -6.01
CA SER A 344 19.44 -2.67 -6.21
C SER A 344 18.66 -2.05 -7.38
N GLN A 345 18.00 -2.89 -8.18
CA GLN A 345 17.02 -2.50 -9.20
C GLN A 345 15.70 -3.24 -8.97
N PRO A 346 14.54 -2.64 -9.31
CA PRO A 346 13.25 -3.31 -9.19
C PRO A 346 13.20 -4.62 -9.99
N PHE A 347 12.57 -5.65 -9.40
CA PHE A 347 12.20 -6.85 -10.12
C PHE A 347 10.89 -6.57 -10.89
N GLY A 348 10.92 -6.72 -12.21
CA GLY A 348 9.78 -6.48 -13.10
C GLY A 348 9.26 -7.73 -13.82
N GLY A 349 9.67 -8.93 -13.38
CA GLY A 349 9.13 -10.18 -13.91
C GLY A 349 7.66 -10.33 -13.54
N TYR A 350 6.88 -10.99 -14.39
CA TYR A 350 5.42 -11.11 -14.19
C TYR A 350 5.07 -11.92 -12.93
N SER A 351 5.84 -12.96 -12.62
CA SER A 351 5.67 -13.80 -11.43
C SER A 351 7.01 -14.00 -10.69
N PHE A 352 6.98 -13.83 -9.37
CA PHE A 352 8.07 -14.20 -8.47
C PHE A 352 7.51 -15.21 -7.46
N GLU A 353 7.96 -16.45 -7.55
CA GLU A 353 7.38 -17.57 -6.81
C GLU A 353 8.41 -18.22 -5.87
N ARG A 354 7.97 -18.53 -4.65
CA ARG A 354 8.68 -19.41 -3.73
C ARG A 354 8.01 -20.79 -3.76
N VAL A 355 8.78 -21.84 -4.01
CA VAL A 355 8.29 -23.21 -3.77
C VAL A 355 8.45 -23.52 -2.30
N ASN A 356 7.39 -24.01 -1.66
CA ASN A 356 7.46 -24.48 -0.28
C ASN A 356 8.41 -25.69 -0.21
N ALA A 357 9.64 -25.40 0.21
CA ALA A 357 10.74 -26.32 0.40
C ALA A 357 11.36 -26.03 1.77
N ASN A 358 12.23 -26.93 2.27
CA ASN A 358 12.96 -26.65 3.50
C ASN A 358 13.70 -25.29 3.37
N GLY A 359 13.68 -24.46 4.42
CA GLY A 359 14.22 -23.08 4.36
C GLY A 359 13.25 -22.02 3.85
N ARG A 360 13.65 -20.75 3.87
CA ARG A 360 12.79 -19.59 3.54
C ARG A 360 13.50 -18.54 2.67
N LEU A 361 12.76 -17.59 2.12
CA LEU A 361 13.37 -16.42 1.47
C LEU A 361 13.86 -15.42 2.52
N GLN A 362 15.08 -14.90 2.34
CA GLN A 362 15.66 -13.89 3.24
C GLN A 362 16.06 -12.64 2.45
N ALA A 363 15.32 -11.56 2.63
CA ALA A 363 15.61 -10.25 2.06
C ALA A 363 16.81 -9.61 2.77
N THR A 364 17.94 -9.52 2.05
CA THR A 364 19.18 -8.88 2.53
C THR A 364 19.31 -7.41 2.07
N SER A 365 18.32 -6.91 1.35
CA SER A 365 18.13 -5.49 1.00
C SER A 365 16.63 -5.17 1.02
N ASN A 366 16.29 -3.90 0.75
CA ASN A 366 14.91 -3.57 0.39
C ASN A 366 14.53 -4.28 -0.90
N LEU A 367 13.27 -4.70 -1.00
CA LEU A 367 12.74 -5.40 -2.17
C LEU A 367 11.73 -4.49 -2.88
N SER A 368 11.90 -4.33 -4.19
CA SER A 368 11.01 -3.53 -5.03
C SER A 368 10.53 -4.36 -6.21
N PHE A 369 9.22 -4.43 -6.37
CA PHE A 369 8.54 -5.20 -7.39
C PHE A 369 7.68 -4.28 -8.25
N THR A 370 7.70 -4.49 -9.56
CA THR A 370 6.89 -3.73 -10.53
C THR A 370 6.08 -4.68 -11.39
N ASN A 371 4.75 -4.54 -11.38
CA ASN A 371 3.82 -5.40 -12.11
C ASN A 371 4.02 -6.91 -11.85
N THR A 372 4.42 -7.26 -10.62
CA THR A 372 4.77 -8.65 -10.24
C THR A 372 3.72 -9.27 -9.33
N ILE A 373 3.34 -10.50 -9.64
CA ILE A 373 2.61 -11.37 -8.72
C ILE A 373 3.64 -12.07 -7.83
N ILE A 374 3.60 -11.76 -6.52
CA ILE A 374 4.50 -12.36 -5.54
C ILE A 374 3.77 -13.53 -4.89
N THR A 375 4.23 -14.75 -5.14
CA THR A 375 3.60 -15.97 -4.61
C THR A 375 4.52 -16.67 -3.62
N LEU A 376 4.17 -16.57 -2.33
CA LEU A 376 4.95 -17.19 -1.25
C LEU A 376 4.52 -18.64 -0.97
N ASN A 377 3.40 -19.12 -1.51
CA ASN A 377 2.88 -20.48 -1.30
C ASN A 377 2.81 -20.86 0.20
N SER A 378 2.32 -19.92 1.03
CA SER A 378 2.25 -20.04 2.50
C SER A 378 3.60 -20.15 3.22
N ASP A 379 4.72 -19.93 2.54
CA ASP A 379 6.06 -19.82 3.13
C ASP A 379 6.32 -18.41 3.67
N THR A 380 7.49 -18.21 4.28
CA THR A 380 7.93 -16.97 4.90
C THR A 380 8.93 -16.22 4.02
N LEU A 381 8.71 -14.91 3.87
CA LEU A 381 9.71 -13.94 3.44
C LEU A 381 10.22 -13.17 4.67
N GLU A 382 11.46 -13.45 5.06
CA GLU A 382 12.13 -12.84 6.20
C GLU A 382 12.97 -11.62 5.81
N PHE A 383 12.83 -10.51 6.53
CA PHE A 383 13.61 -9.29 6.35
C PHE A 383 14.74 -9.21 7.38
N THR A 384 15.92 -9.74 7.03
CA THR A 384 17.09 -9.79 7.92
C THR A 384 17.79 -8.44 8.06
N THR A 385 18.15 -7.82 6.92
CA THR A 385 18.75 -6.47 6.87
C THR A 385 17.89 -5.47 6.10
N GLY A 386 17.11 -5.93 5.13
CA GLY A 386 16.07 -5.11 4.50
C GLY A 386 14.99 -4.68 5.48
N ASN A 387 14.27 -3.61 5.18
CA ASN A 387 13.14 -3.15 5.97
C ASN A 387 11.97 -2.63 5.14
N SER A 388 12.00 -2.78 3.81
CA SER A 388 10.93 -2.31 2.93
C SER A 388 10.56 -3.31 1.84
N LEU A 389 9.24 -3.47 1.63
CA LEU A 389 8.61 -4.10 0.48
C LEU A 389 7.84 -3.04 -0.31
N VAL A 390 8.29 -2.77 -1.53
CA VAL A 390 7.61 -1.86 -2.47
C VAL A 390 6.95 -2.66 -3.57
N MET A 391 5.65 -2.43 -3.78
CA MET A 391 4.87 -3.04 -4.86
C MET A 391 4.24 -1.93 -5.71
N ASN A 392 4.67 -1.82 -6.97
CA ASN A 392 4.08 -0.91 -7.95
C ASN A 392 3.38 -1.72 -9.05
N GLY A 393 2.10 -2.03 -8.86
CA GLY A 393 1.37 -3.01 -9.67
C GLY A 393 1.64 -4.46 -9.23
N GLY A 394 0.66 -5.35 -9.46
CA GLY A 394 0.69 -6.74 -8.96
C GLY A 394 0.11 -6.93 -7.56
N TYR A 395 0.37 -8.06 -6.92
CA TYR A 395 -0.19 -8.40 -5.61
C TYR A 395 0.64 -9.45 -4.86
N LEU A 396 0.43 -9.51 -3.53
CA LEU A 396 1.09 -10.47 -2.64
C LEU A 396 0.11 -11.58 -2.26
N ASN A 397 0.37 -12.78 -2.78
CA ASN A 397 -0.39 -14.01 -2.49
C ASN A 397 -0.01 -14.62 -1.13
N PRO A 398 -0.88 -15.48 -0.56
CA PRO A 398 -0.79 -15.97 0.82
C PRO A 398 0.61 -16.44 1.25
N GLY A 399 1.03 -15.97 2.42
CA GLY A 399 2.36 -16.17 2.98
C GLY A 399 2.54 -15.41 4.29
N ALA A 400 3.78 -15.44 4.80
CA ALA A 400 4.17 -14.66 5.97
C ALA A 400 5.30 -13.67 5.61
N LEU A 401 5.17 -12.43 6.06
CA LEU A 401 6.27 -11.47 6.13
C LEU A 401 6.81 -11.46 7.56
N TYR A 402 8.11 -11.67 7.73
CA TYR A 402 8.72 -11.82 9.05
C TYR A 402 9.89 -10.87 9.27
N LYS A 403 9.96 -10.24 10.44
CA LYS A 403 11.10 -9.41 10.89
C LYS A 403 11.26 -9.53 12.40
N THR A 404 12.49 -9.72 12.88
CA THR A 404 12.76 -9.96 14.31
C THR A 404 12.99 -8.70 15.13
N ALA A 405 13.60 -7.68 14.54
CA ALA A 405 14.08 -6.51 15.27
C ALA A 405 13.77 -5.21 14.50
N PRO A 406 13.69 -4.06 15.21
CA PRO A 406 13.59 -2.75 14.59
C PRO A 406 14.68 -2.51 13.53
N PRO A 407 14.45 -1.59 12.56
CA PRO A 407 13.30 -0.69 12.43
C PRO A 407 12.02 -1.41 11.95
N ALA A 408 10.89 -0.69 11.90
CA ALA A 408 9.62 -1.19 11.38
C ALA A 408 9.75 -1.75 9.95
N LEU A 409 8.89 -2.73 9.62
CA LEU A 409 8.73 -3.21 8.25
C LEU A 409 7.82 -2.23 7.48
N LYS A 410 8.36 -1.61 6.43
CA LYS A 410 7.62 -0.69 5.57
C LYS A 410 7.01 -1.44 4.40
N ILE A 411 5.72 -1.25 4.16
CA ILE A 411 5.01 -1.79 2.99
C ILE A 411 4.45 -0.62 2.22
N THR A 412 4.92 -0.44 0.98
CA THR A 412 4.46 0.61 0.08
C THR A 412 3.76 -0.03 -1.11
N ALA A 413 2.52 0.39 -1.38
CA ALA A 413 1.73 -0.15 -2.47
C ALA A 413 1.16 0.97 -3.36
N GLY A 414 1.25 0.79 -4.68
CA GLY A 414 0.59 1.65 -5.66
C GLY A 414 -0.92 1.40 -5.76
N GLY A 415 -1.60 2.22 -6.56
CA GLY A 415 -3.02 2.00 -6.87
C GLY A 415 -3.24 0.64 -7.54
N GLY A 416 -4.21 -0.14 -7.05
CA GLY A 416 -4.53 -1.46 -7.61
C GLY A 416 -3.84 -2.65 -6.92
N ASN A 417 -2.80 -2.41 -6.11
CA ASN A 417 -2.10 -3.46 -5.36
C ASN A 417 -2.94 -3.97 -4.17
N PHE A 418 -2.86 -5.27 -3.90
CA PHE A 418 -3.50 -5.87 -2.72
C PHE A 418 -2.62 -6.92 -2.04
N ILE A 419 -2.86 -7.10 -0.75
CA ILE A 419 -2.31 -8.21 0.04
C ILE A 419 -3.41 -9.24 0.29
N TYR A 420 -3.11 -10.52 0.06
CA TYR A 420 -4.07 -11.61 0.17
C TYR A 420 -3.73 -12.55 1.33
N ASN A 421 -4.58 -12.62 2.36
CA ASN A 421 -4.45 -13.51 3.51
C ASN A 421 -3.01 -13.57 4.07
N GLN A 422 -2.40 -12.40 4.26
CA GLN A 422 -1.02 -12.29 4.74
C GLN A 422 -0.94 -12.35 6.26
N ILE A 423 0.08 -13.05 6.75
CA ILE A 423 0.52 -12.93 8.14
C ILE A 423 1.73 -11.98 8.16
N ILE A 424 1.65 -10.90 8.93
CA ILE A 424 2.76 -9.96 9.08
C ILE A 424 3.23 -10.02 10.53
N ASP A 425 4.42 -10.57 10.73
CA ASP A 425 5.05 -10.78 12.03
C ASP A 425 6.35 -9.97 12.07
N ALA A 426 6.19 -8.67 12.34
CA ALA A 426 7.25 -7.68 12.48
C ALA A 426 7.02 -6.86 13.75
N PRO A 427 8.05 -6.28 14.39
CA PRO A 427 7.87 -5.53 15.65
C PRO A 427 6.91 -4.35 15.52
N GLN A 428 6.90 -3.75 14.33
CA GLN A 428 5.96 -2.72 13.90
C GLN A 428 5.87 -2.75 12.37
N THR A 429 4.71 -2.42 11.82
CA THR A 429 4.49 -2.29 10.37
C THR A 429 4.09 -0.87 10.02
N GLU A 430 4.72 -0.28 9.02
CA GLU A 430 4.34 1.02 8.46
C GLU A 430 3.75 0.83 7.05
N LEU A 431 2.59 1.43 6.81
CA LEU A 431 1.86 1.32 5.55
C LEU A 431 1.91 2.65 4.78
N TYR A 432 2.23 2.58 3.49
CA TYR A 432 2.32 3.73 2.58
C TYR A 432 1.62 3.45 1.25
N GLY A 433 1.15 4.51 0.59
CA GLY A 433 0.42 4.40 -0.68
C GLY A 433 -1.00 3.87 -0.47
N VAL A 434 -1.52 3.06 -1.39
CA VAL A 434 -2.87 2.47 -1.31
C VAL A 434 -2.76 0.96 -1.07
N ILE A 435 -3.03 0.53 0.16
CA ILE A 435 -2.99 -0.88 0.56
C ILE A 435 -4.41 -1.43 0.54
N MET A 436 -4.69 -2.34 -0.39
CA MET A 436 -5.96 -3.06 -0.41
C MET A 436 -5.87 -4.42 0.28
N ILE A 437 -6.81 -4.70 1.15
CA ILE A 437 -6.97 -5.99 1.83
C ILE A 437 -7.85 -6.90 0.99
N TYR A 438 -7.34 -8.11 0.68
CA TYR A 438 -8.10 -9.17 0.03
C TYR A 438 -8.11 -10.41 0.93
N GLY A 439 -9.29 -11.01 1.12
CA GLY A 439 -9.50 -12.13 2.03
C GLY A 439 -9.58 -11.73 3.51
N ASN A 440 -10.10 -12.64 4.34
CA ASN A 440 -10.42 -12.37 5.76
C ASN A 440 -9.36 -12.84 6.76
N ASN A 441 -8.27 -13.46 6.28
CA ASN A 441 -7.21 -14.01 7.14
C ASN A 441 -5.96 -13.13 7.16
N ASN A 442 -6.07 -11.85 6.80
CA ASN A 442 -4.96 -10.90 6.94
C ASN A 442 -4.78 -10.59 8.44
N ASN A 443 -3.57 -10.83 8.95
CA ASN A 443 -3.26 -10.73 10.37
C ASN A 443 -1.90 -10.07 10.59
N PHE A 444 -1.93 -8.86 11.13
CA PHE A 444 -0.74 -8.11 11.54
C PHE A 444 -0.54 -8.38 13.02
N LYS A 445 0.52 -9.11 13.38
CA LYS A 445 0.69 -9.63 14.74
C LYS A 445 1.08 -8.58 15.78
N ASN A 446 1.49 -7.39 15.36
CA ASN A 446 1.92 -6.31 16.23
C ASN A 446 1.42 -4.97 15.69
N SER A 447 1.90 -3.87 16.29
CA SER A 447 1.43 -2.52 16.01
C SER A 447 1.63 -2.06 14.55
N VAL A 448 0.69 -1.24 14.09
CA VAL A 448 0.63 -0.70 12.73
C VAL A 448 0.59 0.82 12.77
N ILE A 449 1.35 1.44 11.88
CA ILE A 449 1.23 2.87 11.55
C ILE A 449 0.73 2.95 10.10
N ASN A 450 -0.47 3.49 9.90
CA ASN A 450 -1.00 3.80 8.58
C ASN A 450 -0.64 5.23 8.19
N ASN A 451 0.25 5.41 7.21
CA ASN A 451 0.56 6.72 6.61
C ASN A 451 -0.04 6.87 5.20
N GLY A 452 -0.84 5.89 4.74
CA GLY A 452 -1.44 5.86 3.40
C GLY A 452 -2.95 5.65 3.44
N THR A 453 -3.52 5.10 2.38
CA THR A 453 -4.91 4.61 2.34
C THR A 453 -4.95 3.12 2.62
N LEU A 454 -5.66 2.73 3.67
CA LEU A 454 -5.95 1.34 4.01
C LEU A 454 -7.44 1.06 3.77
N GLN A 455 -7.74 0.11 2.88
CA GLN A 455 -9.10 -0.19 2.46
C GLN A 455 -9.26 -1.64 2.03
N ASN A 456 -10.49 -2.11 1.86
CA ASN A 456 -10.77 -3.40 1.23
C ASN A 456 -10.62 -3.36 -0.29
N ARG A 457 -10.36 -4.52 -0.90
CA ARG A 457 -10.42 -4.69 -2.37
C ARG A 457 -11.87 -4.45 -2.86
N PRO A 458 -12.10 -3.83 -4.03
CA PRO A 458 -13.43 -3.39 -4.46
C PRO A 458 -14.38 -4.51 -4.90
N ASN A 459 -14.08 -5.77 -4.62
CA ASN A 459 -14.87 -6.92 -5.09
C ASN A 459 -15.67 -7.64 -4.00
N ASN A 460 -15.40 -7.38 -2.72
CA ASN A 460 -16.20 -7.92 -1.61
C ASN A 460 -15.88 -7.14 -0.31
N ALA A 461 -16.65 -7.42 0.74
CA ALA A 461 -16.31 -7.04 2.09
C ALA A 461 -15.13 -7.89 2.61
N PHE A 462 -14.19 -7.26 3.33
CA PHE A 462 -13.05 -7.95 3.91
C PHE A 462 -12.69 -7.45 5.30
N GLN A 463 -12.05 -8.34 6.06
CA GLN A 463 -11.55 -8.07 7.40
C GLN A 463 -10.03 -8.00 7.45
N LEU A 464 -9.50 -7.10 8.27
CA LEU A 464 -8.12 -7.08 8.72
C LEU A 464 -8.03 -7.16 10.25
N THR A 465 -7.19 -8.06 10.76
CA THR A 465 -6.88 -8.17 12.19
C THR A 465 -5.51 -7.55 12.50
N ILE A 466 -5.44 -6.72 13.54
CA ILE A 466 -4.23 -6.09 14.07
C ILE A 466 -4.11 -6.44 15.56
N ASN A 467 -3.15 -7.30 15.92
CA ASN A 467 -2.92 -7.72 17.31
C ASN A 467 -1.95 -6.76 18.03
N GLY A 468 -2.22 -5.46 17.94
CA GLY A 468 -1.38 -4.42 18.51
C GLY A 468 -2.02 -3.04 18.40
N ASN A 469 -1.22 -1.99 18.59
CA ASN A 469 -1.70 -0.61 18.49
C ASN A 469 -1.89 -0.21 17.02
N LEU A 470 -2.86 0.65 16.73
CA LEU A 470 -3.02 1.27 15.42
C LEU A 470 -2.88 2.79 15.54
N ILE A 471 -1.91 3.35 14.83
CA ILE A 471 -1.77 4.79 14.61
C ILE A 471 -2.23 5.09 13.18
N ASN A 472 -3.26 5.89 13.01
CA ASN A 472 -3.75 6.33 11.71
C ASN A 472 -3.31 7.78 11.44
N ASN A 473 -2.35 7.98 10.54
CA ASN A 473 -1.96 9.29 10.02
C ASN A 473 -2.48 9.52 8.58
N GLY A 474 -3.12 8.52 7.97
CA GLY A 474 -3.59 8.53 6.60
C GLY A 474 -5.11 8.44 6.51
N SER A 475 -5.61 7.58 5.64
CA SER A 475 -7.03 7.28 5.50
C SER A 475 -7.30 5.80 5.72
N ILE A 476 -8.29 5.50 6.56
CA ILE A 476 -8.90 4.19 6.69
C ILE A 476 -10.31 4.32 6.15
N ARG A 477 -10.71 3.52 5.16
CA ARG A 477 -12.05 3.67 4.56
C ARG A 477 -12.57 2.41 3.91
N ASN A 478 -13.89 2.36 3.74
CA ASN A 478 -14.50 1.46 2.76
C ASN A 478 -14.03 1.82 1.35
N ASN A 479 -13.93 0.82 0.49
CA ASN A 479 -13.81 1.00 -0.94
C ASN A 479 -15.22 0.91 -1.56
N VAL A 480 -15.51 -0.13 -2.34
CA VAL A 480 -16.87 -0.37 -2.89
C VAL A 480 -17.78 -1.12 -1.90
N TYR A 481 -17.20 -1.97 -1.06
CA TYR A 481 -17.90 -2.79 -0.07
C TYR A 481 -17.33 -2.52 1.33
N ASP A 482 -17.87 -3.19 2.33
CA ASP A 482 -17.53 -3.03 3.74
C ASP A 482 -16.08 -3.42 4.09
N PHE A 483 -15.41 -2.56 4.85
CA PHE A 483 -14.10 -2.84 5.43
C PHE A 483 -14.19 -2.94 6.95
N ILE A 484 -13.79 -4.10 7.47
CA ILE A 484 -13.87 -4.43 8.90
C ILE A 484 -12.47 -4.49 9.50
N LEU A 485 -12.27 -3.79 10.62
CA LEU A 485 -11.02 -3.79 11.38
C LEU A 485 -11.23 -4.44 12.75
N ASN A 486 -10.36 -5.36 13.13
CA ASN A 486 -10.28 -5.89 14.49
C ASN A 486 -8.94 -5.47 15.10
N ILE A 487 -8.97 -4.73 16.20
CA ILE A 487 -7.76 -4.13 16.81
C ILE A 487 -7.67 -4.59 18.25
N SER A 488 -6.51 -5.12 18.66
CA SER A 488 -6.32 -5.62 20.03
C SER A 488 -5.59 -4.67 20.98
N GLY A 489 -5.10 -3.53 20.48
CA GLY A 489 -4.31 -2.56 21.23
C GLY A 489 -4.90 -1.15 21.20
N ASN A 490 -4.06 -0.16 21.46
CA ASN A 490 -4.42 1.26 21.54
C ASN A 490 -4.73 1.85 20.16
N ILE A 491 -5.56 2.90 20.12
CA ILE A 491 -5.88 3.64 18.90
C ILE A 491 -5.41 5.09 19.04
N ASN A 492 -4.63 5.55 18.06
CA ASN A 492 -4.31 6.95 17.87
C ASN A 492 -4.77 7.38 16.48
N ASN A 493 -5.71 8.33 16.40
CA ASN A 493 -6.29 8.80 15.14
C ASN A 493 -5.90 10.25 14.85
N ASN A 494 -5.05 10.43 13.85
CA ASN A 494 -4.65 11.73 13.28
C ASN A 494 -5.09 11.91 11.83
N GLY A 495 -5.82 10.94 11.28
CA GLY A 495 -6.21 10.86 9.88
C GLY A 495 -7.70 10.67 9.70
N ASN A 496 -8.12 10.41 8.46
CA ASN A 496 -9.53 10.16 8.15
C ASN A 496 -9.86 8.70 8.48
N TRP A 497 -11.04 8.46 9.05
CA TRP A 497 -11.48 7.12 9.46
C TRP A 497 -12.94 6.90 9.09
N MET A 498 -13.22 6.19 8.01
CA MET A 498 -14.56 6.00 7.42
C MET A 498 -14.79 4.54 6.96
N ASN A 499 -14.47 3.55 7.80
CA ASN A 499 -14.73 2.14 7.50
C ASN A 499 -16.08 1.68 8.08
N LYS A 500 -16.54 0.50 7.66
CA LYS A 500 -17.83 -0.06 8.08
C LYS A 500 -17.88 -0.38 9.59
N THR A 501 -16.87 -1.09 10.09
CA THR A 501 -16.86 -1.54 11.49
C THR A 501 -15.44 -1.63 12.02
N THR A 502 -15.20 -0.99 13.15
CA THR A 502 -14.00 -1.21 13.97
C THR A 502 -14.41 -1.95 15.23
N THR A 503 -13.84 -3.12 15.45
CA THR A 503 -14.07 -3.93 16.65
C THR A 503 -12.83 -3.90 17.53
N LEU A 504 -12.98 -3.48 18.78
CA LEU A 504 -11.95 -3.63 19.79
C LEU A 504 -11.95 -5.06 20.32
N THR A 505 -10.76 -5.62 20.46
CA THR A 505 -10.52 -6.99 20.90
C THR A 505 -9.41 -7.00 21.95
N GLY A 506 -9.19 -8.12 22.64
CA GLY A 506 -8.09 -8.22 23.61
C GLY A 506 -8.41 -7.59 24.96
N THR A 507 -7.93 -8.22 26.03
CA THR A 507 -8.41 -7.99 27.40
C THR A 507 -7.77 -6.79 28.11
N SER A 508 -6.76 -6.17 27.50
CA SER A 508 -6.04 -5.04 28.09
C SER A 508 -6.83 -3.74 27.89
N ALA A 509 -6.60 -2.75 28.75
CA ALA A 509 -7.17 -1.43 28.53
C ALA A 509 -6.67 -0.81 27.20
N HIS A 510 -7.57 -0.16 26.49
CA HIS A 510 -7.32 0.52 25.22
C HIS A 510 -7.14 2.02 25.45
N LEU A 511 -5.95 2.56 25.14
CA LEU A 511 -5.74 4.01 25.13
C LEU A 511 -6.22 4.61 23.82
N PHE A 512 -7.07 5.63 23.89
CA PHE A 512 -7.59 6.37 22.75
C PHE A 512 -7.04 7.80 22.75
N ALA A 513 -6.47 8.23 21.61
CA ALA A 513 -5.97 9.58 21.40
C ALA A 513 -6.36 10.08 20.01
N PHE A 514 -7.27 11.05 19.93
CA PHE A 514 -7.80 11.59 18.69
C PHE A 514 -7.35 13.04 18.51
N SER A 515 -6.72 13.33 17.37
CA SER A 515 -6.56 14.69 16.84
C SER A 515 -7.47 14.97 15.65
N ARG A 516 -8.16 13.93 15.16
CA ARG A 516 -9.28 14.01 14.22
C ARG A 516 -10.44 13.15 14.69
N GLU A 517 -11.65 13.54 14.31
CA GLU A 517 -12.87 12.78 14.51
C GLU A 517 -12.79 11.36 13.94
N PHE A 518 -13.52 10.45 14.58
CA PHE A 518 -13.72 9.09 14.11
C PHE A 518 -15.08 9.03 13.40
N GLU A 519 -15.08 8.69 12.10
CA GLU A 519 -16.27 8.66 11.25
C GLU A 519 -16.58 7.24 10.74
N GLY A 520 -16.05 6.22 11.41
CA GLY A 520 -16.39 4.83 11.10
C GLY A 520 -17.86 4.57 11.45
N GLU A 521 -18.59 3.84 10.62
CA GLU A 521 -20.04 3.68 10.82
C GLU A 521 -20.37 2.94 12.13
N ASN A 522 -19.53 1.99 12.52
CA ASN A 522 -19.69 1.23 13.76
C ASN A 522 -18.38 1.12 14.53
N LEU A 523 -18.41 1.44 15.82
CA LEU A 523 -17.35 1.10 16.78
C LEU A 523 -17.93 0.14 17.80
N VAL A 524 -17.41 -1.09 17.84
CA VAL A 524 -17.88 -2.14 18.74
C VAL A 524 -16.79 -2.52 19.71
N ASN A 525 -17.06 -2.46 21.01
CA ASN A 525 -16.19 -3.11 21.99
C ASN A 525 -16.62 -4.56 22.16
N ASN A 526 -15.79 -5.54 21.79
CA ASN A 526 -16.14 -6.94 22.00
C ASN A 526 -16.33 -7.21 23.50
N SER A 527 -17.29 -8.06 23.90
CA SER A 527 -17.57 -8.35 25.31
C SER A 527 -16.36 -8.87 26.11
N ALA A 528 -15.35 -9.43 25.44
CA ALA A 528 -14.10 -9.89 26.06
C ALA A 528 -12.98 -8.84 26.07
N ALA A 529 -13.20 -7.67 25.48
CA ALA A 529 -12.19 -6.63 25.37
C ALA A 529 -12.14 -5.72 26.61
N GLY A 530 -10.98 -5.08 26.81
CA GLY A 530 -10.74 -4.25 27.98
C GLY A 530 -11.47 -2.90 27.94
N TYR A 531 -11.32 -2.14 29.02
CA TYR A 531 -11.88 -0.80 29.15
C TYR A 531 -11.21 0.20 28.21
N ILE A 532 -11.89 1.32 27.91
CA ILE A 532 -11.34 2.43 27.12
C ILE A 532 -10.87 3.53 28.07
N ILE A 533 -9.67 4.04 27.84
CA ILE A 533 -9.10 5.19 28.54
C ILE A 533 -8.74 6.23 27.47
N ALA A 534 -9.46 7.34 27.46
CA ALA A 534 -9.15 8.46 26.58
C ALA A 534 -7.98 9.27 27.16
N THR A 535 -7.09 9.74 26.30
CA THR A 535 -6.01 10.68 26.67
C THR A 535 -6.20 12.06 26.06
N THR A 536 -7.24 12.22 25.24
CA THR A 536 -7.69 13.46 24.60
C THR A 536 -9.21 13.47 24.64
N ASP A 537 -9.83 14.56 24.21
CA ASP A 537 -11.25 14.52 23.84
C ASP A 537 -11.47 13.48 22.73
N LEU A 538 -12.64 12.84 22.77
CA LEU A 538 -13.04 11.86 21.78
C LEU A 538 -14.24 12.40 21.03
N THR A 539 -14.11 12.56 19.72
CA THR A 539 -15.22 12.95 18.84
C THR A 539 -15.52 11.82 17.87
N PHE A 540 -16.77 11.39 17.88
CA PHE A 540 -17.35 10.43 16.96
C PHE A 540 -18.43 11.14 16.16
N ASP A 541 -18.39 11.04 14.84
CA ASP A 541 -19.39 11.62 13.94
C ASP A 541 -19.93 10.54 12.99
N GLY A 542 -21.25 10.37 12.94
CA GLY A 542 -21.88 9.31 12.15
C GLY A 542 -21.63 7.89 12.69
N THR A 543 -21.10 7.74 13.90
CA THR A 543 -20.72 6.43 14.47
C THR A 543 -21.80 5.87 15.38
N ASN A 544 -22.17 4.60 15.15
CA ASN A 544 -22.87 3.77 16.11
C ASN A 544 -21.85 3.13 17.06
N ILE A 545 -21.79 3.61 18.29
CA ILE A 545 -20.86 3.17 19.33
C ILE A 545 -21.58 2.17 20.22
N ASP A 546 -21.20 0.89 20.14
CA ASP A 546 -21.69 -0.17 21.02
C ASP A 546 -20.54 -0.68 21.90
N LEU A 547 -20.61 -0.36 23.20
CA LEU A 547 -19.55 -0.66 24.13
C LEU A 547 -19.79 -1.93 24.95
N ASN A 548 -20.90 -2.65 24.75
CA ASN A 548 -21.20 -3.92 25.44
C ASN A 548 -20.99 -3.90 26.98
N GLY A 549 -21.36 -2.79 27.62
CA GLY A 549 -21.22 -2.52 29.06
C GLY A 549 -19.85 -2.00 29.49
N CYS A 550 -18.96 -1.67 28.55
CA CYS A 550 -17.59 -1.27 28.85
C CYS A 550 -17.51 0.12 29.51
N LEU A 551 -16.53 0.24 30.43
CA LEU A 551 -16.12 1.52 31.02
C LEU A 551 -15.27 2.34 30.03
N VAL A 552 -15.61 3.62 29.89
CA VAL A 552 -14.84 4.67 29.23
C VAL A 552 -14.44 5.70 30.28
N THR A 553 -13.13 5.89 30.47
CA THR A 553 -12.61 6.95 31.34
C THR A 553 -12.03 8.08 30.50
N LEU A 554 -12.51 9.30 30.72
CA LEU A 554 -11.97 10.52 30.10
C LEU A 554 -10.90 11.17 30.99
N PRO A 555 -9.99 11.98 30.41
CA PRO A 555 -9.08 12.82 31.19
C PRO A 555 -9.86 13.92 31.96
N ASP A 556 -9.18 14.62 32.87
CA ASP A 556 -9.73 15.75 33.61
C ASP A 556 -10.16 16.87 32.64
N GLY A 557 -11.41 17.34 32.75
CA GLY A 557 -12.02 18.29 31.82
C GLY A 557 -12.33 17.70 30.43
N GLY A 558 -12.20 16.38 30.26
CA GLY A 558 -12.33 15.71 28.97
C GLY A 558 -13.76 15.69 28.43
N CYS A 559 -13.89 15.81 27.10
CA CYS A 559 -15.16 15.78 26.39
C CYS A 559 -15.32 14.51 25.54
N LEU A 560 -16.47 13.83 25.69
CA LEU A 560 -16.95 12.80 24.77
C LEU A 560 -18.05 13.40 23.89
N SER A 561 -17.75 13.56 22.61
CA SER A 561 -18.68 14.07 21.60
C SER A 561 -19.21 12.93 20.72
N VAL A 562 -20.53 12.81 20.65
CA VAL A 562 -21.25 11.84 19.79
C VAL A 562 -22.17 12.62 18.86
N LEU A 563 -21.79 12.74 17.60
CA LEU A 563 -22.50 13.49 16.57
C LEU A 563 -23.11 12.49 15.56
N ASN A 564 -24.32 12.77 15.09
CA ASN A 564 -25.01 12.03 14.02
C ASN A 564 -25.03 10.49 14.16
N GLY A 565 -25.04 9.97 15.40
CA GLY A 565 -24.87 8.56 15.68
C GLY A 565 -25.55 8.11 16.97
N CYS A 566 -24.94 7.16 17.66
CA CYS A 566 -25.43 6.77 18.99
C CYS A 566 -24.33 6.22 19.89
N ILE A 567 -24.59 6.25 21.19
CA ILE A 567 -23.81 5.52 22.19
C ILE A 567 -24.73 4.54 22.93
N LEU A 568 -24.33 3.28 22.94
CA LEU A 568 -25.07 2.15 23.45
C LEU A 568 -24.22 1.37 24.46
N ASP A 569 -24.88 0.91 25.53
CA ASP A 569 -24.32 -0.04 26.48
C ASP A 569 -22.94 0.41 27.02
N ALA A 570 -22.88 1.61 27.59
CA ALA A 570 -21.63 2.22 28.04
C ALA A 570 -21.66 2.58 29.52
N SER A 571 -20.49 2.58 30.17
CA SER A 571 -20.29 3.27 31.45
C SER A 571 -19.27 4.38 31.24
N VAL A 572 -19.61 5.63 31.48
CA VAL A 572 -18.72 6.78 31.23
C VAL A 572 -18.32 7.42 32.55
N SER A 573 -17.03 7.69 32.74
CA SER A 573 -16.50 8.35 33.93
C SER A 573 -15.40 9.35 33.59
N GLY A 574 -15.23 10.35 34.45
CA GLY A 574 -14.16 11.34 34.34
C GLY A 574 -14.17 12.27 35.55
N THR A 575 -13.15 13.13 35.64
CA THR A 575 -13.19 14.31 36.50
C THR A 575 -13.57 15.48 35.60
N ASP A 576 -14.55 16.30 36.01
CA ASP A 576 -15.12 17.37 35.17
C ASP A 576 -15.53 16.86 33.77
N LEU A 577 -16.42 15.86 33.77
CA LEU A 577 -16.81 15.15 32.55
C LEU A 577 -17.75 16.01 31.70
N HIS A 578 -17.39 16.21 30.44
CA HIS A 578 -18.28 16.82 29.44
C HIS A 578 -18.80 15.79 28.45
N PHE A 579 -20.09 15.84 28.14
CA PHE A 579 -20.70 15.02 27.10
C PHE A 579 -21.48 15.91 26.12
N ARG A 580 -21.09 15.85 24.85
CA ARG A 580 -21.71 16.61 23.77
C ARG A 580 -22.41 15.64 22.84
N SER A 581 -23.68 15.90 22.54
CA SER A 581 -24.46 15.07 21.62
C SER A 581 -25.21 15.95 20.64
N LEU A 582 -25.24 15.59 19.36
CA LEU A 582 -25.99 16.35 18.37
C LEU A 582 -26.41 15.45 17.21
N GLY A 583 -27.69 15.45 16.84
CA GLY A 583 -28.22 14.45 15.90
C GLY A 583 -28.07 12.99 16.39
N ALA A 584 -27.79 12.80 17.69
CA ALA A 584 -27.44 11.50 18.27
C ALA A 584 -28.35 11.14 19.45
N TYR A 585 -28.33 9.86 19.84
CA TYR A 585 -29.03 9.37 21.04
C TYR A 585 -28.17 8.45 21.89
N CYS A 586 -28.55 8.37 23.17
CA CYS A 586 -27.86 7.62 24.20
C CYS A 586 -28.78 6.52 24.74
N GLN A 587 -28.31 5.28 24.89
CA GLN A 587 -29.11 4.16 25.39
C GLN A 587 -28.27 3.25 26.29
N ASN A 588 -28.89 2.69 27.34
CA ASN A 588 -28.26 1.76 28.28
C ASN A 588 -26.91 2.26 28.80
N THR A 589 -26.79 3.56 29.00
CA THR A 589 -25.53 4.23 29.33
C THR A 589 -25.59 4.80 30.74
N ALA A 590 -24.58 4.50 31.54
CA ALA A 590 -24.44 5.02 32.88
C ALA A 590 -23.32 6.06 32.94
N PHE A 591 -23.63 7.27 33.39
CA PHE A 591 -22.63 8.28 33.73
C PHE A 591 -22.27 8.11 35.21
N LEU A 592 -21.02 7.75 35.49
CA LEU A 592 -20.57 7.34 36.82
C LEU A 592 -20.04 8.50 37.68
N SER A 593 -19.91 9.69 37.09
CA SER A 593 -19.48 10.93 37.71
C SER A 593 -20.46 12.07 37.38
N ASP A 594 -20.29 13.23 38.02
CA ASP A 594 -20.97 14.45 37.59
C ASP A 594 -20.64 14.74 36.13
N VAL A 595 -21.63 15.23 35.37
CA VAL A 595 -21.49 15.48 33.93
C VAL A 595 -22.12 16.79 33.50
N THR A 596 -21.42 17.52 32.65
CA THR A 596 -21.94 18.67 31.93
C THR A 596 -22.40 18.25 30.54
N LEU A 597 -23.68 18.46 30.23
CA LEU A 597 -24.32 18.10 28.97
C LEU A 597 -24.40 19.32 28.04
N HIS A 598 -23.90 19.15 26.81
CA HIS A 598 -23.88 20.15 25.75
C HIS A 598 -24.67 19.69 24.52
N GLY A 599 -25.14 20.63 23.70
CA GLY A 599 -25.89 20.31 22.48
C GLY A 599 -27.28 19.73 22.78
N VAL A 600 -27.64 18.60 22.14
CA VAL A 600 -28.91 17.91 22.32
C VAL A 600 -28.69 16.48 22.83
N PHE A 601 -28.93 16.28 24.13
CA PHE A 601 -28.92 14.98 24.78
C PHE A 601 -30.27 14.28 24.61
N GLN A 602 -30.32 13.23 23.78
CA GLN A 602 -31.50 12.40 23.62
C GLN A 602 -31.40 11.09 24.42
N ALA A 603 -32.17 10.98 25.50
CA ALA A 603 -32.19 9.81 26.38
C ALA A 603 -33.10 8.69 25.84
N GLY A 604 -32.53 7.52 25.60
CA GLY A 604 -33.22 6.26 25.36
C GLY A 604 -33.52 5.49 26.65
N ILE A 605 -33.82 4.20 26.52
CA ILE A 605 -33.99 3.30 27.67
C ILE A 605 -32.67 3.14 28.43
N GLY A 606 -32.73 3.00 29.76
CA GLY A 606 -31.60 2.57 30.59
C GLY A 606 -30.50 3.62 30.80
N VAL A 607 -30.78 4.91 30.57
CA VAL A 607 -29.84 6.01 30.83
C VAL A 607 -29.90 6.43 32.30
N ASN A 608 -28.77 6.39 33.00
CA ASN A 608 -28.69 6.72 34.43
C ASN A 608 -27.45 7.58 34.75
N PHE A 609 -27.57 8.42 35.76
CA PHE A 609 -26.50 9.29 36.25
C PHE A 609 -26.24 9.02 37.72
N SER A 610 -25.05 8.54 38.06
CA SER A 610 -24.61 8.29 39.44
C SER A 610 -24.14 9.56 40.16
N GLY A 611 -23.78 10.59 39.40
CA GLY A 611 -23.53 11.94 39.90
C GLY A 611 -24.67 12.91 39.56
N GLY A 612 -24.36 14.20 39.63
CA GLY A 612 -25.22 15.30 39.19
C GLY A 612 -25.09 15.61 37.69
N ILE A 613 -25.98 16.48 37.22
CA ILE A 613 -26.01 16.99 35.85
C ILE A 613 -25.91 18.51 35.88
N VAL A 614 -25.02 19.07 35.05
CA VAL A 614 -25.10 20.46 34.60
C VAL A 614 -25.59 20.44 33.15
N ASN A 615 -26.79 20.95 32.89
CA ASN A 615 -27.35 21.02 31.54
C ASN A 615 -27.13 22.41 30.94
N GLU A 616 -26.20 22.53 30.01
CA GLU A 616 -25.99 23.74 29.20
C GLU A 616 -26.75 23.67 27.86
N GLY A 617 -27.12 22.46 27.42
CA GLY A 617 -27.87 22.23 26.18
C GLY A 617 -29.34 21.86 26.38
N MET A 618 -29.82 20.91 25.58
CA MET A 618 -31.18 20.39 25.60
C MET A 618 -31.21 18.93 26.04
N ILE A 619 -32.00 18.61 27.07
CA ILE A 619 -32.33 17.24 27.47
C ILE A 619 -33.75 16.92 26.98
N LYS A 620 -33.86 15.85 26.18
CA LYS A 620 -35.15 15.27 25.77
C LYS A 620 -35.08 13.75 25.70
N ASN A 621 -36.20 13.07 25.68
CA ASN A 621 -36.23 11.64 25.38
C ASN A 621 -36.01 11.38 23.88
N ARG A 622 -35.52 10.20 23.53
CA ARG A 622 -35.45 9.75 22.13
C ARG A 622 -36.86 9.75 21.52
N GLY A 623 -36.98 10.21 20.28
CA GLY A 623 -38.26 10.43 19.59
C GLY A 623 -39.10 9.19 19.28
N VAL A 624 -38.70 8.00 19.73
CA VAL A 624 -39.37 6.71 19.39
C VAL A 624 -40.24 6.13 20.50
N ASN A 625 -40.06 6.55 21.76
CA ASN A 625 -40.89 6.09 22.89
C ASN A 625 -40.79 7.05 24.08
N SER A 626 -41.66 6.85 25.08
CA SER A 626 -41.52 7.51 26.38
C SER A 626 -40.38 6.85 27.16
N TYR A 627 -39.42 7.65 27.58
CA TYR A 627 -38.25 7.20 28.35
C TYR A 627 -38.03 8.10 29.55
N GLY A 628 -37.18 7.66 30.47
CA GLY A 628 -36.79 8.47 31.60
C GLY A 628 -35.33 8.33 31.95
N ILE A 629 -34.86 9.29 32.71
CA ILE A 629 -33.52 9.32 33.29
C ILE A 629 -33.63 9.34 34.81
N GLN A 630 -32.69 8.68 35.47
CA GLN A 630 -32.50 8.77 36.91
C GLN A 630 -31.19 9.50 37.21
N VAL A 631 -31.25 10.48 38.11
CA VAL A 631 -30.11 11.27 38.55
C VAL A 631 -29.94 11.13 40.05
N GLN A 632 -28.81 10.59 40.46
CA GLN A 632 -28.48 10.38 41.87
C GLN A 632 -28.10 11.69 42.57
N GLY A 633 -27.36 12.56 41.87
CA GLY A 633 -26.96 13.87 42.37
C GLY A 633 -27.92 15.00 41.99
N ASP A 634 -27.39 16.22 42.01
CA ASP A 634 -28.14 17.44 41.75
C ASP A 634 -28.31 17.69 40.24
N ILE A 635 -29.37 18.41 39.84
CA ILE A 635 -29.53 18.91 38.47
C ILE A 635 -29.45 20.43 38.47
N HIS A 636 -28.43 20.97 37.81
CA HIS A 636 -28.32 22.38 37.43
C HIS A 636 -28.78 22.53 35.98
N ASN A 637 -29.94 23.15 35.76
CA ASN A 637 -30.47 23.37 34.43
C ASN A 637 -30.26 24.83 33.98
N ASN A 638 -29.34 25.06 33.06
CA ASN A 638 -29.14 26.35 32.38
C ASN A 638 -29.78 26.39 30.98
N GLY A 639 -29.96 25.23 30.35
CA GLY A 639 -30.57 25.09 29.02
C GLY A 639 -32.05 24.71 29.04
N ILE A 640 -32.42 23.71 28.23
CA ILE A 640 -33.81 23.26 28.04
C ILE A 640 -33.98 21.80 28.47
N ILE A 641 -35.02 21.53 29.25
CA ILE A 641 -35.51 20.18 29.53
C ILE A 641 -36.93 20.06 29.00
N MET A 642 -37.19 19.12 28.09
CA MET A 642 -38.49 18.99 27.45
C MET A 642 -38.83 17.55 27.05
N ASN A 643 -40.11 17.32 26.77
CA ASN A 643 -40.52 16.13 26.01
C ASN A 643 -40.05 16.27 24.57
N ASN A 644 -39.72 15.14 23.94
CA ASN A 644 -39.68 15.05 22.49
C ASN A 644 -41.10 14.71 21.99
N VAL A 645 -41.22 13.90 20.94
CA VAL A 645 -42.52 13.37 20.45
C VAL A 645 -43.29 12.61 21.55
N TYR A 646 -42.59 11.89 22.42
CA TYR A 646 -43.14 11.12 23.54
C TYR A 646 -42.73 11.70 24.89
N LEU A 647 -43.17 11.10 25.99
CA LEU A 647 -43.06 11.66 27.33
C LEU A 647 -41.68 11.39 27.98
N LEU A 648 -41.07 12.43 28.54
CA LEU A 648 -39.84 12.35 29.35
C LEU A 648 -40.17 12.35 30.85
N THR A 649 -39.71 11.32 31.55
CA THR A 649 -39.73 11.27 33.02
C THR A 649 -38.32 11.49 33.59
N ILE A 650 -38.19 12.33 34.60
CA ILE A 650 -36.92 12.57 35.30
C ILE A 650 -37.11 12.23 36.77
N THR A 651 -36.31 11.31 37.29
CA THR A 651 -36.26 11.01 38.73
C THR A 651 -34.97 11.57 39.31
N VAL A 652 -35.08 12.42 40.33
CA VAL A 652 -33.94 13.14 40.95
C VAL A 652 -33.85 12.78 42.42
N LEU A 653 -32.68 12.33 42.85
CA LEU A 653 -32.40 11.99 44.25
C LEU A 653 -31.64 13.10 45.00
N GLY A 654 -30.94 13.98 44.28
CA GLY A 654 -30.35 15.22 44.79
C GLY A 654 -31.24 16.45 44.61
N ASP A 655 -30.65 17.63 44.63
CA ASP A 655 -31.35 18.91 44.53
C ASP A 655 -31.58 19.34 43.07
N ILE A 656 -32.49 20.28 42.85
CA ILE A 656 -32.78 20.89 41.55
C ILE A 656 -32.49 22.38 41.61
N TYR A 657 -31.70 22.89 40.67
CA TYR A 657 -31.43 24.30 40.48
C TYR A 657 -31.81 24.65 39.04
N ASN A 658 -32.91 25.38 38.86
CA ASN A 658 -33.45 25.67 37.54
C ASN A 658 -33.24 27.15 37.18
N ASN A 659 -32.39 27.41 36.19
CA ASN A 659 -32.16 28.71 35.57
C ASN A 659 -32.65 28.75 34.11
N GLY A 660 -32.95 27.59 33.53
CA GLY A 660 -33.41 27.42 32.15
C GLY A 660 -34.91 27.12 32.00
N THR A 661 -35.27 26.50 30.88
CA THR A 661 -36.63 26.02 30.60
C THR A 661 -36.79 24.57 31.06
N TRP A 662 -37.87 24.25 31.77
CA TRP A 662 -38.14 22.89 32.23
C TRP A 662 -39.62 22.51 32.02
N ALA A 663 -39.89 21.74 30.97
CA ALA A 663 -41.23 21.41 30.47
C ALA A 663 -41.37 19.93 30.06
N ASN A 664 -40.73 19.01 30.79
CA ASN A 664 -40.94 17.57 30.62
C ASN A 664 -42.32 17.12 31.15
N TYR A 665 -42.68 15.86 30.89
CA TYR A 665 -43.96 15.29 31.34
C TYR A 665 -44.03 15.17 32.87
N LEU A 666 -43.01 14.54 33.47
CA LEU A 666 -43.01 14.21 34.90
C LEU A 666 -41.62 14.30 35.51
N THR A 667 -41.48 15.10 36.57
CA THR A 667 -40.30 15.15 37.43
C THR A 667 -40.66 14.58 38.80
N ILE A 668 -39.87 13.62 39.29
CA ILE A 668 -40.07 12.95 40.58
C ILE A 668 -38.87 13.26 41.48
N LEU A 669 -39.12 13.85 42.64
CA LEU A 669 -38.13 13.99 43.70
C LEU A 669 -38.21 12.78 44.63
N ASP A 670 -37.19 11.92 44.59
CA ASP A 670 -37.17 10.60 45.23
C ASP A 670 -35.93 10.40 46.13
N GLY A 671 -35.32 11.47 46.61
CA GLY A 671 -34.19 11.39 47.55
C GLY A 671 -34.54 10.73 48.89
N THR A 672 -33.53 10.41 49.70
CA THR A 672 -33.75 9.86 51.06
C THR A 672 -33.48 10.89 52.17
N THR A 673 -32.87 12.01 51.82
CA THR A 673 -32.63 13.17 52.68
C THR A 673 -33.58 14.31 52.30
N ASP A 674 -33.48 15.44 53.00
CA ASP A 674 -34.12 16.67 52.55
C ASP A 674 -33.62 17.03 51.14
N GLN A 675 -34.51 17.56 50.30
CA GLN A 675 -34.20 18.00 48.93
C GLN A 675 -34.65 19.46 48.71
N HIS A 676 -34.00 20.15 47.78
CA HIS A 676 -34.28 21.52 47.40
C HIS A 676 -34.68 21.62 45.91
N ILE A 677 -35.67 22.45 45.63
CA ILE A 677 -35.97 22.98 44.30
C ILE A 677 -35.71 24.49 44.37
N VAL A 678 -34.60 24.93 43.77
CA VAL A 678 -34.18 26.32 43.69
C VAL A 678 -34.54 26.88 42.33
N LEU A 679 -35.50 27.79 42.30
CA LEU A 679 -35.93 28.50 41.10
C LEU A 679 -35.06 29.76 40.94
N ILE A 680 -34.15 29.75 39.98
CA ILE A 680 -33.24 30.88 39.73
C ILE A 680 -33.98 31.89 38.85
N ASN A 681 -34.01 33.16 39.28
CA ASN A 681 -34.74 34.23 38.61
C ASN A 681 -36.22 33.91 38.32
N GLY A 682 -36.84 33.12 39.21
CA GLY A 682 -38.24 32.72 39.11
C GLY A 682 -38.56 31.75 37.98
N ARG A 683 -37.55 31.07 37.42
CA ARG A 683 -37.73 30.08 36.36
C ARG A 683 -38.46 28.85 36.89
N SER A 684 -39.77 28.80 36.64
CA SER A 684 -40.65 27.71 37.08
C SER A 684 -40.37 26.38 36.38
N ILE A 685 -40.72 25.27 37.04
CA ILE A 685 -40.82 23.95 36.40
C ILE A 685 -42.26 23.76 35.92
N ALA A 686 -42.45 23.79 34.61
CA ALA A 686 -43.76 23.70 33.97
C ALA A 686 -44.32 22.27 33.88
N GLY A 687 -43.44 21.27 33.87
CA GLY A 687 -43.80 19.86 33.90
C GLY A 687 -44.51 19.45 35.20
N THR A 688 -45.16 18.28 35.20
CA THR A 688 -45.76 17.75 36.43
C THR A 688 -44.66 17.42 37.43
N VAL A 689 -44.74 17.93 38.66
CA VAL A 689 -43.77 17.59 39.72
C VAL A 689 -44.43 16.69 40.76
N ARG A 690 -43.73 15.62 41.13
CA ARG A 690 -44.10 14.69 42.20
C ARG A 690 -43.04 14.70 43.29
N LEU A 691 -43.48 14.76 44.53
CA LEU A 691 -42.64 14.60 45.71
C LEU A 691 -42.93 13.23 46.32
N ASP A 692 -41.92 12.38 46.43
CA ASP A 692 -42.01 11.18 47.26
C ASP A 692 -41.60 11.53 48.69
N ALA A 693 -42.49 11.26 49.64
CA ALA A 693 -42.20 11.43 51.06
C ALA A 693 -41.08 10.49 51.55
N ASN A 694 -40.85 9.36 50.85
CA ASN A 694 -39.99 8.26 51.26
C ASN A 694 -40.22 7.88 52.73
N PHE A 695 -41.51 7.73 53.08
CA PHE A 695 -41.97 7.67 54.46
C PHE A 695 -42.77 6.38 54.75
N THR A 696 -42.86 6.00 56.03
CA THR A 696 -43.60 4.80 56.45
C THR A 696 -44.69 5.15 57.47
N GLY A 697 -45.84 4.48 57.38
CA GLY A 697 -46.98 4.69 58.28
C GLY A 697 -48.33 4.76 57.55
N SER A 698 -49.42 4.86 58.32
CA SER A 698 -50.78 5.03 57.82
C SER A 698 -51.38 6.36 58.28
N GLY A 699 -52.39 6.85 57.54
CA GLY A 699 -52.98 8.18 57.75
C GLY A 699 -52.02 9.31 57.38
N LEU A 700 -51.58 9.29 56.13
CA LEU A 700 -50.64 10.28 55.59
C LEU A 700 -51.35 11.60 55.31
N ALA A 701 -50.68 12.71 55.61
CA ALA A 701 -51.16 14.06 55.30
C ALA A 701 -49.98 14.98 54.96
N TRP A 702 -49.98 15.54 53.75
CA TRP A 702 -48.99 16.52 53.31
C TRP A 702 -49.29 17.91 53.84
N TRP A 703 -48.24 18.59 54.28
CA TRP A 703 -48.21 19.97 54.74
C TRP A 703 -47.30 20.78 53.82
N GLY A 704 -47.68 22.03 53.57
CA GLY A 704 -46.92 23.00 52.81
C GLY A 704 -47.02 24.40 53.43
N PRO A 705 -46.56 25.44 52.73
CA PRO A 705 -46.58 26.83 53.20
C PRO A 705 -48.00 27.34 53.56
N GLN A 706 -49.02 26.74 52.96
CA GLN A 706 -50.44 27.06 53.18
C GLN A 706 -51.08 26.23 54.32
N GLY A 707 -50.31 25.37 55.00
CA GLY A 707 -50.81 24.42 56.00
C GLY A 707 -51.08 23.03 55.42
N ASN A 708 -52.08 22.33 55.97
CA ASN A 708 -52.50 21.01 55.50
C ASN A 708 -53.06 21.09 54.06
N LEU A 709 -52.53 20.25 53.16
CA LEU A 709 -52.85 20.30 51.73
C LEU A 709 -54.00 19.37 51.32
N ILE A 710 -54.59 18.59 52.23
CA ILE A 710 -55.73 17.72 51.92
C ILE A 710 -56.93 18.57 51.46
N GLY A 711 -57.43 18.29 50.25
CA GLY A 711 -58.53 19.02 49.64
C GLY A 711 -58.14 20.32 48.93
N ASN A 712 -56.84 20.68 48.91
CA ASN A 712 -56.35 21.82 48.15
C ASN A 712 -56.39 21.51 46.64
N PRO A 713 -56.98 22.37 45.79
CA PRO A 713 -57.14 22.12 44.35
C PRO A 713 -55.83 22.17 43.55
N GLY A 714 -54.74 22.71 44.11
CA GLY A 714 -53.43 22.77 43.47
C GLY A 714 -52.63 21.46 43.55
N PHE A 715 -53.13 20.47 44.30
CA PHE A 715 -52.41 19.23 44.59
C PHE A 715 -53.30 18.00 44.45
N SER A 716 -52.68 16.87 44.13
CA SER A 716 -53.29 15.54 44.27
C SER A 716 -52.37 14.61 45.06
N GLY A 717 -52.94 13.58 45.70
CA GLY A 717 -52.17 12.65 46.53
C GLY A 717 -51.75 13.21 47.90
N ALA A 718 -52.31 14.34 48.34
CA ALA A 718 -51.99 14.95 49.64
C ALA A 718 -52.27 14.06 50.87
N ASN A 719 -52.97 12.92 50.70
CA ASN A 719 -53.19 11.90 51.73
C ASN A 719 -52.44 10.58 51.45
N SER A 720 -51.41 10.62 50.62
CA SER A 720 -50.63 9.47 50.16
C SER A 720 -49.12 9.74 50.24
N LEU A 721 -48.29 8.75 49.89
CA LEU A 721 -46.82 8.90 49.88
C LEU A 721 -46.34 9.92 48.83
N ILE A 722 -47.09 10.07 47.73
CA ILE A 722 -46.73 10.93 46.62
C ILE A 722 -47.62 12.17 46.62
N LEU A 723 -47.02 13.35 46.76
CA LEU A 723 -47.70 14.62 46.47
C LEU A 723 -47.44 15.00 45.01
N THR A 724 -48.50 15.20 44.23
CA THR A 724 -48.40 15.68 42.84
C THR A 724 -48.87 17.12 42.76
N PHE A 725 -48.04 18.01 42.23
CA PHE A 725 -48.42 19.37 41.88
C PHE A 725 -49.27 19.36 40.60
N LEU A 726 -50.42 20.04 40.62
CA LEU A 726 -51.33 20.13 39.48
C LEU A 726 -51.10 21.40 38.64
N ASN A 727 -50.23 22.29 39.10
CA ASN A 727 -49.81 23.52 38.42
C ASN A 727 -48.26 23.59 38.42
N PRO A 728 -47.65 24.39 37.52
CA PRO A 728 -46.21 24.62 37.51
C PRO A 728 -45.65 24.99 38.89
N VAL A 729 -44.50 24.39 39.26
CA VAL A 729 -43.77 24.76 40.47
C VAL A 729 -43.10 26.11 40.23
N SER A 730 -43.57 27.14 40.94
CA SER A 730 -43.16 28.55 40.80
C SER A 730 -42.91 29.19 42.17
N ASP A 731 -42.39 30.42 42.18
CA ASP A 731 -42.04 31.16 43.41
C ASP A 731 -43.19 31.33 44.40
N VAL A 732 -44.45 31.33 43.91
CA VAL A 732 -45.66 31.42 44.75
C VAL A 732 -45.81 30.19 45.67
N LEU A 733 -45.19 29.07 45.28
CA LEU A 733 -45.20 27.81 46.02
C LEU A 733 -43.96 27.66 46.92
N ALA A 734 -43.13 28.69 47.08
CA ALA A 734 -41.94 28.65 47.91
C ALA A 734 -42.25 28.34 49.39
N GLY A 735 -41.41 27.49 49.98
CA GLY A 735 -41.42 27.09 51.37
C GLY A 735 -41.25 25.57 51.54
N GLN A 736 -41.51 25.09 52.76
CA GLN A 736 -41.25 23.71 53.16
C GLN A 736 -42.47 22.82 52.91
N TYR A 737 -42.24 21.63 52.34
CA TYR A 737 -43.23 20.57 52.14
C TYR A 737 -42.79 19.30 52.87
N TYR A 738 -43.72 18.65 53.57
CA TYR A 738 -43.47 17.39 54.28
C TYR A 738 -44.76 16.62 54.53
N CYS A 739 -44.67 15.32 54.77
CA CYS A 739 -45.79 14.47 55.11
C CYS A 739 -45.77 14.10 56.61
N LEU A 740 -46.93 14.12 57.26
CA LEU A 740 -47.15 13.56 58.60
C LEU A 740 -47.89 12.22 58.51
N ASN A 741 -47.66 11.32 59.46
CA ASN A 741 -48.52 10.17 59.71
C ASN A 741 -49.44 10.41 60.92
N ASN A 742 -50.34 9.46 61.21
CA ASN A 742 -51.23 9.54 62.38
C ASN A 742 -50.53 9.69 63.74
N ALA A 743 -49.25 9.32 63.85
CA ALA A 743 -48.45 9.48 65.06
C ALA A 743 -47.75 10.86 65.15
N ALA A 744 -48.08 11.78 64.23
CA ALA A 744 -47.45 13.09 64.09
C ALA A 744 -45.93 13.04 63.86
N VAL A 745 -45.43 11.92 63.30
CA VAL A 745 -44.04 11.82 62.83
C VAL A 745 -43.95 12.42 61.43
N GLN A 746 -42.91 13.22 61.21
CA GLN A 746 -42.63 13.90 59.96
C GLN A 746 -41.74 13.07 59.03
N SER A 747 -42.03 13.12 57.73
CA SER A 747 -41.11 12.69 56.68
C SER A 747 -39.92 13.66 56.54
N ARG A 748 -39.01 13.36 55.62
CA ARG A 748 -38.05 14.34 55.08
C ARG A 748 -38.76 15.60 54.57
N SER A 749 -38.05 16.71 54.56
CA SER A 749 -38.52 17.99 54.04
C SER A 749 -38.10 18.19 52.60
N ILE A 750 -38.96 18.81 51.82
CA ILE A 750 -38.64 19.26 50.48
C ILE A 750 -38.89 20.76 50.43
N TYR A 751 -37.87 21.54 50.09
CA TYR A 751 -37.93 22.99 50.08
C TYR A 751 -38.03 23.50 48.66
N ILE A 752 -39.00 24.39 48.41
CA ILE A 752 -39.02 25.21 47.21
C ILE A 752 -38.53 26.59 47.60
N SER A 753 -37.51 27.11 46.92
CA SER A 753 -36.98 28.45 47.15
C SER A 753 -36.71 29.17 45.84
N THR A 754 -36.58 30.49 45.92
CA THR A 754 -36.24 31.34 44.78
C THR A 754 -34.90 31.99 45.05
N LEU A 755 -33.99 31.90 44.08
CA LEU A 755 -32.70 32.60 44.10
C LEU A 755 -32.72 33.67 43.00
N ILE A 756 -32.60 34.95 43.39
CA ILE A 756 -32.50 36.05 42.42
C ILE A 756 -31.03 36.33 42.13
N ILE A 757 -30.63 36.11 40.89
CA ILE A 757 -29.30 36.45 40.36
C ILE A 757 -29.49 37.62 39.38
N PRO A 758 -29.02 38.84 39.71
CA PRO A 758 -29.14 39.98 38.82
C PRO A 758 -28.51 39.71 37.44
N VAL A 759 -29.33 39.82 36.39
CA VAL A 759 -28.94 39.63 34.99
C VAL A 759 -29.48 40.74 34.10
N ARG A 760 -28.85 40.92 32.93
CA ARG A 760 -29.34 41.72 31.81
C ARG A 760 -29.74 40.79 30.68
N THR A 761 -30.79 41.15 29.95
CA THR A 761 -31.32 40.35 28.83
C THR A 761 -30.99 41.02 27.51
N LEU A 762 -30.54 40.25 26.52
CA LEU A 762 -30.43 40.67 25.14
C LEU A 762 -31.48 39.92 24.32
N THR A 763 -32.31 40.65 23.58
CA THR A 763 -33.20 40.10 22.55
C THR A 763 -32.67 40.49 21.17
N LEU A 764 -32.30 39.49 20.38
CA LEU A 764 -31.83 39.63 19.01
C LEU A 764 -32.91 39.21 18.03
N THR A 765 -32.96 39.88 16.88
CA THR A 765 -33.64 39.39 15.68
C THR A 765 -32.63 39.32 14.54
N LEU A 766 -32.42 38.15 13.95
CA LEU A 766 -31.54 37.92 12.81
C LEU A 766 -32.03 36.74 11.97
N LEU A 767 -31.60 36.69 10.71
CA LEU A 767 -31.89 35.59 9.80
C LEU A 767 -30.59 35.11 9.16
N LEU A 768 -30.55 33.84 8.78
CA LEU A 768 -29.42 33.21 8.09
C LEU A 768 -29.85 32.90 6.66
N GLU A 769 -29.07 33.32 5.66
CA GLU A 769 -29.41 33.13 4.25
C GLU A 769 -29.65 31.66 3.90
N GLY A 770 -28.78 30.78 4.40
CA GLY A 770 -28.87 29.34 4.14
C GLY A 770 -30.19 28.73 4.62
N LEU A 771 -30.61 29.10 5.83
CA LEU A 771 -31.78 28.50 6.47
C LEU A 771 -33.09 29.25 6.15
N TYR A 772 -33.08 30.32 5.35
CA TYR A 772 -34.27 31.14 5.09
C TYR A 772 -35.29 30.44 4.17
N ASP A 773 -36.54 30.29 4.63
CA ASP A 773 -37.63 29.61 3.89
C ASP A 773 -38.76 30.58 3.42
N GLY A 774 -38.50 31.88 3.45
CA GLY A 774 -39.48 32.89 3.06
C GLY A 774 -40.37 33.37 4.20
N SER A 775 -41.15 34.43 3.94
CA SER A 775 -42.08 35.06 4.91
C SER A 775 -41.46 35.48 6.25
N GLY A 776 -40.14 35.67 6.32
CA GLY A 776 -39.44 36.00 7.57
C GLY A 776 -39.18 34.80 8.48
N MET A 777 -39.30 33.57 7.95
CA MET A 777 -39.08 32.33 8.69
C MET A 777 -37.82 31.59 8.21
N MET A 778 -37.28 30.74 9.06
CA MET A 778 -36.16 29.86 8.78
C MET A 778 -36.51 28.39 9.05
N ASN A 779 -35.85 27.49 8.31
CA ASN A 779 -35.92 26.05 8.50
C ASN A 779 -35.17 25.62 9.77
N PRO A 780 -35.66 24.59 10.48
CA PRO A 780 -34.88 23.88 11.49
C PRO A 780 -33.81 23.00 10.85
N ALA A 781 -32.66 22.89 11.51
CA ALA A 781 -31.64 21.93 11.16
C ALA A 781 -32.12 20.49 11.43
N PHE A 782 -31.95 19.62 10.43
CA PHE A 782 -32.37 18.22 10.49
C PHE A 782 -31.22 17.23 10.67
N ASP A 783 -31.54 16.11 11.31
CA ASP A 783 -30.67 14.93 11.32
C ASP A 783 -30.75 14.15 9.99
N ALA A 784 -29.93 13.11 9.83
CA ALA A 784 -29.89 12.30 8.60
C ALA A 784 -31.21 11.54 8.30
N ASN A 785 -32.16 11.53 9.25
CA ASN A 785 -33.48 10.93 9.11
C ASN A 785 -34.59 11.97 8.88
N GLY A 786 -34.23 13.25 8.72
CA GLY A 786 -35.18 14.35 8.52
C GLY A 786 -35.92 14.81 9.77
N ASN A 787 -35.41 14.52 10.98
CA ASN A 787 -36.00 15.01 12.23
C ASN A 787 -35.30 16.27 12.71
N ALA A 788 -36.06 17.24 13.24
CA ALA A 788 -35.49 18.44 13.85
C ALA A 788 -34.57 18.06 15.02
N ILE A 789 -33.34 18.57 14.98
CA ILE A 789 -32.32 18.22 15.97
C ILE A 789 -32.72 18.76 17.34
N TRP A 790 -33.15 20.02 17.41
CA TRP A 790 -33.70 20.65 18.61
C TRP A 790 -35.21 20.44 18.70
N ASP A 791 -35.99 21.46 18.39
CA ASP A 791 -37.44 21.45 18.27
C ASP A 791 -37.81 22.07 16.92
N ALA A 792 -38.97 21.74 16.35
CA ALA A 792 -39.38 22.29 15.04
C ALA A 792 -39.50 23.82 15.02
N THR A 793 -39.57 24.47 16.18
CA THR A 793 -39.58 25.94 16.31
C THR A 793 -38.19 26.57 16.43
N ILE A 794 -37.14 25.76 16.60
CA ILE A 794 -35.76 26.20 16.76
C ILE A 794 -35.03 25.91 15.45
N THR A 795 -34.46 26.95 14.86
CA THR A 795 -33.69 26.85 13.62
C THR A 795 -32.35 26.19 13.87
N ASP A 796 -31.54 26.79 14.73
CA ASP A 796 -30.18 26.34 15.02
C ASP A 796 -29.65 27.01 16.31
N GLN A 797 -28.34 26.93 16.57
CA GLN A 797 -27.62 27.62 17.63
C GLN A 797 -26.59 28.62 17.08
N ILE A 798 -26.46 29.75 17.76
CA ILE A 798 -25.47 30.80 17.49
C ILE A 798 -24.58 31.05 18.70
N THR A 799 -23.42 31.65 18.46
CA THR A 799 -22.60 32.27 19.52
C THR A 799 -22.72 33.77 19.41
N VAL A 800 -22.87 34.45 20.55
CA VAL A 800 -22.89 35.91 20.63
C VAL A 800 -21.71 36.39 21.45
N ASP A 801 -20.79 37.09 20.79
CA ASP A 801 -19.62 37.71 21.39
C ASP A 801 -19.89 39.21 21.63
N PHE A 802 -19.54 39.67 22.83
CA PHE A 802 -19.67 41.04 23.28
C PHE A 802 -18.29 41.67 23.28
N HIS A 803 -18.06 42.61 22.37
CA HIS A 803 -16.81 43.33 22.25
C HIS A 803 -16.93 44.72 22.86
N ASP A 804 -15.83 45.26 23.40
CA ASP A 804 -15.81 46.60 23.98
C ASP A 804 -16.24 47.65 22.94
N GLY A 805 -17.07 48.61 23.36
CA GLY A 805 -17.65 49.62 22.46
C GLY A 805 -16.64 50.65 21.94
N GLU A 806 -15.48 50.82 22.60
CA GLU A 806 -14.40 51.71 22.17
C GLU A 806 -13.24 50.95 21.50
N ASN A 807 -13.05 49.66 21.83
CA ASN A 807 -12.02 48.81 21.25
C ASN A 807 -12.60 47.43 20.88
N TYR A 808 -12.94 47.25 19.60
CA TYR A 808 -13.58 46.02 19.12
C TYR A 808 -12.72 44.77 19.35
N GLU A 809 -11.39 44.87 19.28
CA GLU A 809 -10.50 43.72 19.47
C GLU A 809 -10.57 43.13 20.90
N ASN A 810 -11.16 43.86 21.85
CA ASN A 810 -11.34 43.41 23.22
C ASN A 810 -12.69 42.70 23.43
N THR A 811 -12.73 41.37 23.29
CA THR A 811 -13.89 40.55 23.66
C THR A 811 -14.07 40.50 25.19
N ILE A 812 -15.19 41.03 25.66
CA ILE A 812 -15.57 41.09 27.08
C ILE A 812 -16.23 39.82 27.57
N LEU A 813 -17.10 39.23 26.74
CA LEU A 813 -17.90 38.06 27.08
C LEU A 813 -18.25 37.30 25.79
N SER A 814 -18.21 35.98 25.85
CA SER A 814 -18.73 35.09 24.81
C SER A 814 -19.86 34.25 25.39
N VAL A 815 -20.99 34.20 24.70
CA VAL A 815 -22.15 33.38 25.09
C VAL A 815 -22.45 32.36 23.99
N PRO A 816 -21.97 31.11 24.12
CA PRO A 816 -22.20 30.06 23.14
C PRO A 816 -23.60 29.44 23.30
N GLU A 817 -23.98 28.61 22.33
CA GLU A 817 -25.18 27.75 22.36
C GLU A 817 -26.52 28.51 22.54
N VAL A 818 -26.57 29.77 22.10
CA VAL A 818 -27.80 30.59 22.11
C VAL A 818 -28.74 30.06 21.02
N LEU A 819 -29.96 29.69 21.41
CA LEU A 819 -30.95 29.16 20.47
C LEU A 819 -31.52 30.27 19.58
N LEU A 820 -31.47 30.03 18.27
CA LEU A 820 -32.09 30.86 17.25
C LEU A 820 -33.42 30.22 16.84
N TYR A 821 -34.52 30.90 17.09
CA TYR A 821 -35.86 30.42 16.71
C TYR A 821 -36.15 30.66 15.24
N ALA A 822 -37.06 29.86 14.68
CA ALA A 822 -37.46 29.91 13.27
C ALA A 822 -38.03 31.26 12.82
N ASN A 823 -38.47 32.11 13.75
CA ASN A 823 -38.91 33.49 13.46
C ASN A 823 -37.78 34.52 13.51
N GLY A 824 -36.52 34.08 13.61
CA GLY A 824 -35.33 34.92 13.70
C GLY A 824 -35.01 35.45 15.09
N ASN A 825 -35.80 35.14 16.12
CA ASN A 825 -35.54 35.65 17.46
C ASN A 825 -34.53 34.78 18.22
N ALA A 826 -33.62 35.42 18.94
CA ALA A 826 -32.76 34.79 19.93
C ALA A 826 -32.78 35.63 21.22
N THR A 827 -32.70 34.97 22.37
CA THR A 827 -32.69 35.66 23.67
C THR A 827 -31.68 35.01 24.59
N LEU A 828 -30.84 35.82 25.22
CA LEU A 828 -29.86 35.38 26.21
C LEU A 828 -29.79 36.34 27.39
N THR A 829 -29.20 35.87 28.48
CA THR A 829 -28.96 36.67 29.69
C THR A 829 -27.49 36.71 30.04
N ILE A 830 -27.01 37.86 30.46
CA ILE A 830 -25.63 38.10 30.90
C ILE A 830 -25.63 38.64 32.34
N PRO A 831 -24.54 38.49 33.12
CA PRO A 831 -24.45 39.08 34.46
C PRO A 831 -24.74 40.59 34.46
N SER A 832 -25.47 41.09 35.45
CA SER A 832 -25.88 42.51 35.47
C SER A 832 -24.73 43.52 35.55
N ALA A 833 -23.53 43.06 35.89
CA ALA A 833 -22.30 43.86 35.92
C ALA A 833 -21.86 44.32 34.52
N TYR A 834 -22.34 43.69 33.45
CA TYR A 834 -22.07 44.09 32.07
C TYR A 834 -23.07 45.16 31.61
N ASP A 835 -22.92 46.39 32.10
CA ASP A 835 -23.83 47.51 31.87
C ASP A 835 -23.31 48.57 30.87
N GLY A 836 -22.23 48.24 30.16
CA GLY A 836 -21.59 49.11 29.17
C GLY A 836 -22.28 49.14 27.80
N ASN A 837 -21.57 49.65 26.79
CA ASN A 837 -21.96 49.54 25.39
C ASN A 837 -21.03 48.53 24.71
N TYR A 838 -21.60 47.59 23.97
CA TYR A 838 -20.82 46.51 23.36
C TYR A 838 -21.17 46.33 21.89
N TYR A 839 -20.16 46.12 21.03
CA TYR A 839 -20.41 45.53 19.72
C TYR A 839 -20.84 44.08 19.90
N LEU A 840 -21.83 43.65 19.13
CA LEU A 840 -22.35 42.29 19.17
C LEU A 840 -21.92 41.57 17.90
N SER A 841 -21.08 40.56 18.05
CA SER A 841 -20.66 39.69 16.96
C SER A 841 -21.39 38.37 17.06
N VAL A 842 -22.09 38.00 16.00
CA VAL A 842 -22.87 36.76 15.97
C VAL A 842 -22.21 35.78 15.01
N ARG A 843 -21.89 34.59 15.53
CA ARG A 843 -21.29 33.47 14.78
C ARG A 843 -22.25 32.30 14.70
N HIS A 844 -22.22 31.62 13.55
CA HIS A 844 -23.01 30.42 13.25
C HIS A 844 -22.11 29.40 12.54
N ARG A 845 -22.45 28.11 12.61
CA ARG A 845 -21.61 27.00 12.09
C ARG A 845 -21.24 27.09 10.61
N ASN A 846 -22.02 27.83 9.82
CA ASN A 846 -21.88 27.89 8.36
C ASN A 846 -22.18 29.28 7.77
N SER A 847 -22.27 30.32 8.61
CA SER A 847 -22.57 31.69 8.17
C SER A 847 -21.48 32.64 8.61
N ILE A 848 -21.29 33.69 7.83
CA ILE A 848 -20.28 34.71 8.10
C ILE A 848 -20.57 35.38 9.44
N GLU A 849 -19.51 35.61 10.23
CA GLU A 849 -19.64 36.42 11.44
C GLU A 849 -20.14 37.82 11.05
N THR A 850 -21.23 38.24 11.70
CA THR A 850 -21.85 39.53 11.44
C THR A 850 -21.88 40.35 12.72
N VAL A 851 -21.35 41.58 12.62
CA VAL A 851 -21.17 42.51 13.74
C VAL A 851 -22.24 43.59 13.72
N SER A 852 -22.74 44.00 14.89
CA SER A 852 -23.64 45.16 15.01
C SER A 852 -23.01 46.42 14.42
N ALA A 853 -23.79 47.23 13.70
CA ALA A 853 -23.29 48.45 13.06
C ALA A 853 -22.76 49.50 14.05
N SER A 854 -23.14 49.40 15.32
CA SER A 854 -22.68 50.27 16.42
C SER A 854 -22.75 49.51 17.74
N PRO A 855 -22.06 49.98 18.80
CA PRO A 855 -22.20 49.39 20.14
C PRO A 855 -23.64 49.51 20.65
N VAL A 856 -24.16 48.40 21.18
CA VAL A 856 -25.49 48.30 21.79
C VAL A 856 -25.39 48.57 23.29
N SER A 857 -26.26 49.42 23.82
CA SER A 857 -26.24 49.82 25.24
C SER A 857 -26.93 48.81 26.14
N PHE A 858 -26.26 48.44 27.22
CA PHE A 858 -26.75 47.54 28.27
C PHE A 858 -27.00 48.27 29.60
N ILE A 859 -27.17 49.60 29.58
CA ILE A 859 -27.52 50.37 30.79
C ILE A 859 -28.88 49.92 31.34
N GLU A 860 -29.85 49.69 30.44
CA GLU A 860 -31.15 49.12 30.77
C GLU A 860 -31.06 47.60 31.02
N ASN A 861 -32.01 47.06 31.77
CA ASN A 861 -32.04 45.62 32.07
C ASN A 861 -32.33 44.74 30.84
N THR A 862 -32.84 45.34 29.76
CA THR A 862 -33.11 44.64 28.50
C THR A 862 -32.60 45.48 27.33
N ALA A 863 -31.73 44.88 26.52
CA ALA A 863 -31.25 45.41 25.26
C ALA A 863 -31.95 44.70 24.10
N TYR A 864 -32.22 45.46 23.03
CA TYR A 864 -32.85 44.94 21.81
C TYR A 864 -31.98 45.30 20.61
N TYR A 865 -31.72 44.33 19.74
CA TYR A 865 -31.02 44.58 18.48
C TYR A 865 -31.60 43.74 17.35
N ASN A 866 -31.90 44.36 16.21
CA ASN A 866 -32.53 43.68 15.09
C ASN A 866 -31.66 43.85 13.85
N PHE A 867 -30.94 42.80 13.49
CA PHE A 867 -30.11 42.73 12.30
C PHE A 867 -30.93 42.64 11.01
N ALA A 868 -32.18 42.17 11.05
CA ALA A 868 -32.92 41.79 9.84
C ALA A 868 -33.69 42.93 9.17
N ASN A 869 -33.83 44.10 9.81
CA ASN A 869 -34.72 45.16 9.33
C ASN A 869 -34.09 46.13 8.30
N SER A 870 -32.77 46.21 8.23
CA SER A 870 -32.03 47.06 7.29
C SER A 870 -30.56 46.66 7.25
N ALA A 871 -29.92 46.79 6.08
CA ALA A 871 -28.49 46.50 5.93
C ALA A 871 -27.61 47.31 6.90
N GLY A 872 -28.05 48.53 7.26
CA GLY A 872 -27.33 49.41 8.18
C GLY A 872 -27.31 48.94 9.65
N GLN A 873 -27.84 47.75 9.95
CA GLN A 873 -27.71 47.11 11.27
C GLN A 873 -26.49 46.18 11.34
N ALA A 874 -25.90 45.79 10.21
CA ALA A 874 -24.60 45.15 10.20
C ALA A 874 -23.50 46.19 9.95
N TYR A 875 -22.37 46.02 10.63
CA TYR A 875 -21.17 46.80 10.33
C TYR A 875 -20.78 46.60 8.87
N GLY A 876 -20.49 47.70 8.17
CA GLY A 876 -20.19 47.68 6.73
C GLY A 876 -21.35 47.23 5.82
N ALA A 877 -22.58 47.13 6.34
CA ALA A 877 -23.72 46.54 5.63
C ALA A 877 -23.46 45.08 5.15
N ASN A 878 -22.74 44.30 5.96
CA ASN A 878 -22.30 42.93 5.64
C ASN A 878 -23.43 41.89 5.72
N GLN A 879 -24.49 42.06 4.92
CA GLN A 879 -25.67 41.20 4.93
C GLN A 879 -26.23 41.00 3.52
N LYS A 880 -26.97 39.91 3.35
CA LYS A 880 -27.73 39.56 2.15
C LYS A 880 -29.12 40.19 2.19
N ASP A 881 -29.53 40.83 1.09
CA ASP A 881 -30.95 41.14 0.83
C ASP A 881 -31.69 39.86 0.43
N LEU A 882 -32.47 39.30 1.37
CA LEU A 882 -33.11 37.99 1.21
C LEU A 882 -34.30 38.03 0.24
N ASN A 883 -34.99 39.17 0.14
CA ASN A 883 -36.15 39.35 -0.73
C ASN A 883 -35.80 40.03 -2.07
N GLY A 884 -34.60 40.64 -2.17
CA GLY A 884 -34.15 41.37 -3.35
C GLY A 884 -34.81 42.74 -3.53
N ASP A 885 -35.55 43.22 -2.54
CA ASP A 885 -36.25 44.51 -2.52
C ASP A 885 -35.83 45.41 -1.34
N GLY A 886 -34.84 44.98 -0.55
CA GLY A 886 -34.31 45.67 0.62
C GLY A 886 -35.18 45.60 1.88
N SER A 887 -36.26 44.81 1.87
CA SER A 887 -37.20 44.71 3.00
C SER A 887 -36.74 43.80 4.14
N LEU A 888 -35.81 42.86 3.87
CA LEU A 888 -35.39 41.85 4.82
C LEU A 888 -33.94 41.42 4.59
N TRP A 889 -33.17 41.37 5.67
CA TRP A 889 -31.73 41.14 5.64
C TRP A 889 -31.34 39.90 6.45
N GLY A 890 -30.37 39.14 5.95
CA GLY A 890 -29.82 37.95 6.59
C GLY A 890 -28.30 37.89 6.51
N PHE A 891 -27.69 37.05 7.33
CA PHE A 891 -26.24 36.82 7.29
C PHE A 891 -25.91 35.93 6.10
N TYR A 892 -24.82 36.24 5.39
CA TYR A 892 -24.34 35.41 4.30
C TYR A 892 -23.98 34.01 4.80
N SER A 893 -24.43 32.98 4.09
CA SER A 893 -24.13 31.58 4.42
C SER A 893 -23.17 30.95 3.42
N GLY A 894 -22.47 29.90 3.84
CA GLY A 894 -21.45 29.20 3.07
C GLY A 894 -20.03 29.33 3.59
N GLU A 895 -19.86 29.87 4.80
CA GLU A 895 -18.57 29.95 5.49
C GLU A 895 -18.44 28.69 6.35
N VAL A 896 -17.90 27.60 5.79
CA VAL A 896 -17.87 26.28 6.44
C VAL A 896 -16.49 25.95 7.01
N THR A 897 -15.46 26.69 6.59
CA THR A 897 -14.08 26.56 7.10
C THR A 897 -13.78 27.43 8.32
N GLN A 898 -14.63 28.40 8.66
CA GLN A 898 -14.48 29.30 9.82
C GLN A 898 -13.16 30.08 9.79
N ASP A 899 -12.73 30.50 8.61
CA ASP A 899 -11.57 31.36 8.34
C ASP A 899 -11.94 32.84 8.11
N GLY A 900 -13.24 33.16 8.06
CA GLY A 900 -13.78 34.50 7.94
C GLY A 900 -14.03 34.98 6.51
N TYR A 901 -13.94 34.10 5.52
CA TYR A 901 -14.29 34.41 4.14
C TYR A 901 -15.10 33.28 3.53
N ILE A 902 -16.13 33.62 2.77
CA ILE A 902 -16.78 32.64 1.89
C ILE A 902 -16.01 32.68 0.58
N GLU A 903 -15.23 31.65 0.31
CA GLU A 903 -14.37 31.59 -0.87
C GLU A 903 -14.40 30.22 -1.55
N PHE A 904 -13.43 29.93 -2.41
CA PHE A 904 -13.43 28.68 -3.18
C PHE A 904 -13.14 27.46 -2.30
N ILE A 905 -12.49 27.64 -1.16
CA ILE A 905 -12.13 26.55 -0.25
C ILE A 905 -13.36 25.96 0.46
N ASP A 906 -14.33 26.79 0.85
CA ASP A 906 -15.63 26.36 1.40
C ASP A 906 -16.39 25.50 0.40
N VAL A 907 -16.45 25.97 -0.84
CA VAL A 907 -17.12 25.30 -1.95
C VAL A 907 -16.50 23.93 -2.23
N ILE A 908 -15.16 23.81 -2.10
CA ILE A 908 -14.46 22.52 -2.19
C ILE A 908 -14.86 21.60 -1.03
N SER A 909 -14.98 22.12 0.19
CA SER A 909 -15.38 21.31 1.36
C SER A 909 -16.76 20.69 1.14
N ILE A 910 -17.75 21.51 0.77
CA ILE A 910 -19.13 21.10 0.50
C ILE A 910 -19.17 20.06 -0.63
N TYR A 911 -18.47 20.32 -1.74
CA TYR A 911 -18.40 19.38 -2.86
C TYR A 911 -17.83 18.02 -2.44
N ASN A 912 -16.75 17.99 -1.65
CA ASN A 912 -16.13 16.75 -1.20
C ASN A 912 -17.06 15.96 -0.26
N ARG A 913 -17.78 16.63 0.64
CA ARG A 913 -18.75 16.00 1.54
C ARG A 913 -19.96 15.45 0.78
N ASN A 914 -20.48 16.20 -0.20
CA ASN A 914 -21.54 15.74 -1.12
C ASN A 914 -21.13 14.49 -1.90
N VAL A 915 -19.92 14.45 -2.48
CA VAL A 915 -19.40 13.27 -3.20
C VAL A 915 -19.34 12.02 -2.29
N ASN A 916 -19.15 12.21 -0.99
CA ASN A 916 -19.17 11.13 0.00
C ASN A 916 -20.57 10.81 0.55
N GLY A 917 -21.61 11.50 0.08
CA GLY A 917 -22.99 11.32 0.54
C GLY A 917 -23.18 11.69 2.02
N ALA A 918 -22.47 12.72 2.49
CA ALA A 918 -22.58 13.18 3.87
C ALA A 918 -24.01 13.63 4.20
N SER A 919 -24.46 13.28 5.40
CA SER A 919 -25.82 13.56 5.89
C SER A 919 -25.80 13.75 7.41
N GLY A 920 -26.83 14.38 7.95
CA GLY A 920 -26.93 14.78 9.36
C GLY A 920 -26.49 16.22 9.58
N TYR A 921 -26.27 16.57 10.84
CA TYR A 921 -25.83 17.89 11.24
C TYR A 921 -24.36 18.11 10.85
N SER A 922 -24.15 18.76 9.71
CA SER A 922 -22.83 19.14 9.18
C SER A 922 -22.74 20.66 9.04
N SER A 923 -21.54 21.26 9.08
CA SER A 923 -21.40 22.68 8.68
C SER A 923 -21.68 22.86 7.18
N GLU A 924 -21.36 21.85 6.37
CA GLU A 924 -21.59 21.87 4.92
C GLU A 924 -23.06 21.72 4.47
N ASP A 925 -23.95 21.34 5.39
CA ASP A 925 -25.40 21.39 5.20
C ASP A 925 -25.86 22.82 5.51
N ILE A 926 -25.92 23.65 4.47
CA ILE A 926 -26.16 25.09 4.56
C ILE A 926 -27.65 25.39 4.68
N ASP A 927 -28.48 24.64 3.97
CA ASP A 927 -29.94 24.79 4.02
C ASP A 927 -30.60 24.05 5.20
N GLY A 928 -29.81 23.24 5.91
CA GLY A 928 -30.20 22.57 7.14
C GLY A 928 -31.11 21.36 6.91
N ASN A 929 -31.22 20.88 5.67
CA ASN A 929 -32.17 19.83 5.32
C ASN A 929 -31.73 18.41 5.76
N GLY A 930 -30.52 18.28 6.29
CA GLY A 930 -29.92 17.02 6.75
C GLY A 930 -29.10 16.29 5.70
N TYR A 931 -28.88 16.86 4.51
CA TYR A 931 -28.07 16.31 3.44
C TYR A 931 -27.13 17.36 2.86
N VAL A 932 -25.85 17.01 2.68
CA VAL A 932 -24.91 17.89 1.97
C VAL A 932 -25.04 17.63 0.47
N GLU A 933 -25.64 18.55 -0.27
CA GLU A 933 -26.00 18.36 -1.67
C GLU A 933 -25.66 19.55 -2.59
N PHE A 934 -26.25 19.57 -3.79
CA PHE A 934 -25.95 20.60 -4.80
C PHE A 934 -26.55 21.97 -4.45
N LEU A 935 -27.60 22.01 -3.62
CA LEU A 935 -28.22 23.26 -3.20
C LEU A 935 -27.32 24.06 -2.25
N ASP A 936 -26.64 23.39 -1.31
CA ASP A 936 -25.64 24.02 -0.43
C ASP A 936 -24.51 24.66 -1.23
N TYR A 937 -24.02 23.92 -2.24
CA TYR A 937 -23.00 24.41 -3.16
C TYR A 937 -23.41 25.72 -3.83
N ILE A 938 -24.67 25.85 -4.27
CA ILE A 938 -25.15 27.06 -4.95
C ILE A 938 -25.08 28.27 -4.01
N ILE A 939 -25.46 28.11 -2.75
CA ILE A 939 -25.48 29.20 -1.77
C ILE A 939 -24.05 29.69 -1.51
N ALA A 940 -23.14 28.78 -1.15
CA ALA A 940 -21.74 29.13 -0.91
C ALA A 940 -21.06 29.71 -2.15
N TYR A 941 -21.29 29.12 -3.34
CA TYR A 941 -20.69 29.61 -4.59
C TYR A 941 -21.13 31.03 -4.95
N ASN A 942 -22.43 31.34 -4.79
CA ASN A 942 -22.95 32.68 -5.08
C ASN A 942 -22.32 33.73 -4.16
N ASN A 943 -22.11 33.41 -2.89
CA ASN A 943 -21.49 34.32 -1.93
C ASN A 943 -19.97 34.41 -2.10
N SER A 944 -19.34 33.32 -2.52
CA SER A 944 -17.94 33.26 -2.91
C SER A 944 -17.60 34.21 -4.06
N ILE A 945 -18.44 34.25 -5.11
CA ILE A 945 -18.28 35.21 -6.22
C ILE A 945 -18.40 36.67 -5.74
N ASN A 946 -19.23 36.92 -4.73
CA ASN A 946 -19.41 38.25 -4.16
C ASN A 946 -18.33 38.63 -3.13
N SER A 947 -17.37 37.73 -2.87
CA SER A 947 -16.31 37.93 -1.88
C SER A 947 -16.86 38.32 -0.50
N ALA A 948 -17.94 37.66 -0.08
CA ALA A 948 -18.49 37.84 1.26
C ALA A 948 -17.45 37.40 2.30
N GLY A 949 -17.17 38.27 3.26
CA GLY A 949 -16.17 38.04 4.30
C GLY A 949 -16.52 38.85 5.56
N ILE A 950 -15.84 38.59 6.67
CA ILE A 950 -16.10 39.31 7.91
C ILE A 950 -15.73 40.79 7.71
N ILE A 951 -16.60 41.69 8.18
CA ILE A 951 -16.31 43.13 8.26
C ILE A 951 -16.49 43.57 9.71
N THR A 952 -15.39 43.97 10.34
CA THR A 952 -15.36 44.43 11.73
C THR A 952 -15.07 45.93 11.82
N PRO A 953 -15.42 46.57 12.95
CA PRO A 953 -14.91 47.90 13.28
C PRO A 953 -13.38 47.95 13.25
N ALA A 954 -12.83 48.98 12.59
CA ALA A 954 -11.42 49.30 12.66
C ALA A 954 -11.12 50.15 13.91
N ASP A 955 -9.92 49.98 14.48
CA ASP A 955 -9.36 50.88 15.50
C ASP A 955 -9.26 52.34 15.03
#